data_AF-A0A0D2X969-F1
#
_entry.id   AF-A0A0D2X969-F1
#
_cell.length_a   1.000
_cell.length_b   1.000
_cell.length_c   1.000
_cell.angle_alpha   90.00
_cell.angle_beta   90.00
_cell.angle_gamma   90.00
#
_symmetry.space_group_name_H-M   'P 1'
#
loop_
_entity.id
_entity.type
_entity.pdbx_description
1 polymer ?
#
loop_
_entity_poly.entity_id
_entity_poly.type
_entity_poly.pdbx_seq_one_letter_code
_entity_poly.pdbx_strand_id
1 'polypeptide(L)'
;MYGPATKHGNGYTYESSFVHAGGPTHPSPAKSALLTITTHGVIRMFWSQNTNRLEETTMELESISASDELITHASFASEKKHLLLAVATTSKQLKLIKIEIQWGQASQADKATGRPAGNLSPSLVEKHLATTNWLQGGPGDSSLDISMIELSHLEVLPSVVDSTGKNTTPPMVVTARSRTPTESSYQGSQSVVDRWEAIEQKQNLPSAYEQLGGRRNSISSELPAVTQLQKVAPVTANKVVVAFQTTSFGKILVLAFADGTVEYRDRLTFEELYTTQELNKVQNLRQIGWTFTDEGPCQQVAFSPTFCSMVQMGEDGKIKWNKLHYPMGDIGNSMHDAQYCGSIAALTVTAAPSMFYQNNYDDLLAIVRPYTTKKRFVQDLVTELIRILKIQIDYSEEIHHDSLVRNGSLQYCLSIMNALGFRGDFHPRSFQGKFSMLFLNVRNVVVLITIASNTPVTVREKLSPLDDPEVIETLVGCARWALDLIAWLMDCLFELMNDNHFQELLTRERFHELAPYLHEKNNVAFHFLMSSSSRGFLSAICRRLAHLEALSGRAIEFYRKQSAVVEGVAGGRAAPQLQQAYQAMQQVTSSALVKVSEVETLLTGLSNEIRQAYQIFLPSLAKSQNNQSQGKQLDMTMKAARVQMELSILLSAAPPAPFLQIIKKFFNTDLPAFRNTVDPGRLFFANYDLLEVEDDEHSLAAKKARGMVYVDVFKRMQIRPSPNKQWRRCSRCTAVMEDVFGSRSGFTFVLGQQRKCSCGGQWTLLPKGHVA
;
A
#
# COMPACT_ATOMS: atom_id res chain seq x y z
N MET A 1 -5.37 12.56 -6.66
CA MET A 1 -4.01 12.60 -6.11
C MET A 1 -4.03 13.44 -4.86
N TYR A 2 -3.27 13.01 -3.86
CA TYR A 2 -3.20 13.68 -2.57
C TYR A 2 -2.07 14.71 -2.61
N GLY A 3 -2.37 15.94 -2.20
CA GLY A 3 -1.44 17.05 -2.22
C GLY A 3 -1.65 18.03 -3.39
N PRO A 4 -0.99 19.19 -3.34
CA PRO A 4 0.00 19.62 -2.33
C PRO A 4 -0.62 19.85 -0.94
N ALA A 5 0.22 19.78 0.09
CA ALA A 5 -0.12 20.16 1.45
C ALA A 5 0.12 21.66 1.62
N THR A 6 -0.94 22.41 1.94
CA THR A 6 -0.89 23.87 2.09
C THR A 6 -0.99 24.22 3.58
N LYS A 7 -0.06 25.05 4.08
CA LYS A 7 0.03 25.42 5.49
C LYS A 7 -1.10 26.36 5.89
N HIS A 8 -1.79 26.04 6.97
CA HIS A 8 -2.79 26.89 7.61
C HIS A 8 -2.56 26.90 9.12
N GLY A 9 -2.06 28.03 9.63
CA GLY A 9 -1.65 28.14 11.03
C GLY A 9 -0.54 27.14 11.37
N ASN A 10 -0.79 26.29 12.35
CA ASN A 10 0.15 25.26 12.83
C ASN A 10 -0.06 23.88 12.17
N GLY A 11 -0.92 23.78 11.15
CA GLY A 11 -1.21 22.52 10.45
C GLY A 11 -1.20 22.66 8.94
N TYR A 12 -1.46 21.55 8.26
CA TYR A 12 -1.61 21.50 6.80
C TYR A 12 -3.01 21.04 6.41
N THR A 13 -3.51 21.62 5.32
CA THR A 13 -4.64 21.09 4.55
C THR A 13 -4.11 20.42 3.30
N TYR A 14 -4.83 19.42 2.81
CA TYR A 14 -4.39 18.65 1.64
C TYR A 14 -5.32 18.93 0.47
N GLU A 15 -4.76 19.49 -0.59
CA GLU A 15 -5.48 19.67 -1.84
C GLU A 15 -5.66 18.31 -2.54
N SER A 16 -6.75 18.17 -3.28
CA SER A 16 -6.97 17.01 -4.16
C SER A 16 -6.62 17.42 -5.58
N SER A 17 -5.48 16.97 -6.09
CA SER A 17 -5.16 17.13 -7.51
C SER A 17 -5.73 15.95 -8.29
N PHE A 18 -6.71 16.19 -9.15
CA PHE A 18 -7.19 15.17 -10.08
C PHE A 18 -6.24 15.15 -11.27
N VAL A 19 -5.59 14.01 -11.52
CA VAL A 19 -4.89 13.77 -12.77
C VAL A 19 -5.64 12.69 -13.52
N HIS A 20 -6.13 13.03 -14.72
CA HIS A 20 -6.72 12.08 -15.64
C HIS A 20 -5.59 11.28 -16.29
N ALA A 21 -5.03 10.31 -15.57
CA ALA A 21 -4.17 9.31 -16.17
C ALA A 21 -5.07 8.32 -16.93
N GLY A 22 -5.49 8.72 -18.13
CA GLY A 22 -6.10 7.82 -19.11
C GLY A 22 -4.99 7.20 -19.96
N GLY A 23 -4.99 5.87 -20.05
CA GLY A 23 -4.19 5.11 -21.00
C GLY A 23 -5.02 3.94 -21.51
N PRO A 24 -4.56 3.24 -22.56
CA PRO A 24 -5.22 2.01 -22.97
C PRO A 24 -5.16 1.00 -21.82
N THR A 25 -6.33 0.52 -21.40
CA THR A 25 -6.47 -0.44 -20.31
C THR A 25 -6.97 -1.77 -20.84
N HIS A 26 -6.62 -2.84 -20.12
CA HIS A 26 -7.22 -4.13 -20.36
C HIS A 26 -8.74 -4.04 -20.05
N PRO A 27 -9.64 -4.62 -20.87
CA PRO A 27 -11.09 -4.49 -20.66
C PRO A 27 -11.58 -5.11 -19.35
N SER A 28 -10.87 -6.12 -18.86
CA SER A 28 -11.02 -6.62 -17.48
C SER A 28 -10.14 -5.79 -16.53
N PRO A 29 -10.72 -5.06 -15.55
CA PRO A 29 -9.97 -4.19 -14.62
C PRO A 29 -8.96 -4.90 -13.72
N ALA A 30 -9.07 -6.23 -13.56
CA ALA A 30 -8.19 -7.03 -12.72
C ALA A 30 -6.96 -7.58 -13.46
N LYS A 31 -6.75 -7.20 -14.72
CA LYS A 31 -5.71 -7.72 -15.60
C LYS A 31 -4.87 -6.60 -16.20
N SER A 32 -3.67 -6.97 -16.64
CA SER A 32 -2.72 -6.07 -17.28
C SER A 32 -2.16 -6.72 -18.54
N ALA A 33 -1.56 -5.90 -19.40
CA ALA A 33 -0.81 -6.35 -20.57
C ALA A 33 0.61 -5.77 -20.50
N LEU A 34 1.57 -6.52 -21.03
CA LEU A 34 2.97 -6.11 -21.16
C LEU A 34 3.27 -5.88 -22.65
N LEU A 35 3.73 -4.68 -23.00
CA LEU A 35 4.23 -4.40 -24.34
C LEU A 35 5.76 -4.38 -24.34
N THR A 36 6.34 -4.92 -25.40
CA THR A 36 7.78 -4.91 -25.67
C THR A 36 8.02 -4.57 -27.14
N ILE A 37 9.19 -4.01 -27.44
CA ILE A 37 9.63 -3.73 -28.80
C ILE A 37 11.02 -4.30 -29.01
N THR A 38 11.25 -4.90 -30.18
CA THR A 38 12.56 -5.44 -30.56
C THR A 38 13.38 -4.42 -31.35
N THR A 39 14.69 -4.64 -31.47
CA THR A 39 15.61 -3.82 -32.28
C THR A 39 15.20 -3.71 -33.74
N HIS A 40 14.47 -4.69 -34.27
CA HIS A 40 13.95 -4.73 -35.64
C HIS A 40 12.54 -4.16 -35.78
N GLY A 41 12.00 -3.48 -34.75
CA GLY A 41 10.68 -2.85 -34.84
C GLY A 41 9.48 -3.78 -34.71
N VAL A 42 9.66 -4.98 -34.16
CA VAL A 42 8.53 -5.87 -33.82
C VAL A 42 8.01 -5.53 -32.42
N ILE A 43 6.74 -5.10 -32.32
CA ILE A 43 6.01 -4.93 -31.06
C ILE A 43 5.35 -6.25 -30.68
N ARG A 44 5.54 -6.69 -29.43
CA ARG A 44 4.84 -7.84 -28.84
C ARG A 44 4.06 -7.41 -27.61
N MET A 45 2.79 -7.78 -27.56
CA MET A 45 1.90 -7.58 -26.42
C MET A 45 1.56 -8.94 -25.79
N PHE A 46 1.97 -9.15 -24.55
CA PHE A 46 1.60 -10.31 -23.73
C PHE A 46 0.42 -9.91 -22.83
N TRP A 47 -0.67 -10.67 -22.88
CA TRP A 47 -1.92 -10.32 -22.18
C TRP A 47 -2.68 -11.58 -21.76
N SER A 48 -3.67 -11.42 -20.87
CA SER A 48 -4.40 -12.57 -20.32
C SER A 48 -5.86 -12.58 -20.77
N GLN A 49 -6.27 -13.64 -21.47
CA GLN A 49 -7.67 -13.89 -21.83
C GLN A 49 -8.57 -13.94 -20.59
N ASN A 50 -9.88 -13.71 -20.71
CA ASN A 50 -10.82 -13.81 -19.59
C ASN A 50 -10.74 -15.16 -18.83
N THR A 51 -10.24 -16.22 -19.48
CA THR A 51 -9.97 -17.55 -18.91
C THR A 51 -8.68 -17.65 -18.08
N ASN A 52 -7.93 -16.56 -17.92
CA ASN A 52 -6.59 -16.49 -17.32
C ASN A 52 -5.46 -17.12 -18.15
N ARG A 53 -5.75 -17.62 -19.36
CA ARG A 53 -4.69 -18.04 -20.30
C ARG A 53 -3.88 -16.83 -20.75
N LEU A 54 -2.55 -16.96 -20.77
CA LEU A 54 -1.65 -15.96 -21.36
C LEU A 54 -1.65 -16.13 -22.88
N GLU A 55 -1.81 -15.04 -23.61
CA GLU A 55 -1.81 -14.95 -25.06
C GLU A 55 -0.87 -13.84 -25.53
N GLU A 56 -0.46 -13.89 -26.79
CA GLU A 56 0.47 -12.94 -27.42
C GLU A 56 -0.16 -12.36 -28.68
N THR A 57 -0.03 -11.04 -28.86
CA THR A 57 -0.36 -10.32 -30.09
C THR A 57 0.88 -9.58 -30.57
N THR A 58 1.21 -9.69 -31.86
CA THR A 58 2.43 -9.13 -32.45
C THR A 58 2.10 -8.22 -33.62
N MET A 59 2.90 -7.17 -33.83
CA MET A 59 2.83 -6.26 -34.98
C MET A 59 4.23 -5.79 -35.36
N GLU A 60 4.53 -5.74 -36.65
CA GLU A 60 5.77 -5.14 -37.17
C GLU A 60 5.51 -3.67 -37.52
N LEU A 61 6.41 -2.77 -37.15
CA LEU A 61 6.31 -1.34 -37.46
C LEU A 61 6.68 -1.10 -38.93
N GLU A 62 5.74 -0.65 -39.75
CA GLU A 62 5.95 -0.40 -41.19
C GLU A 62 7.01 0.70 -41.42
N SER A 63 7.07 1.63 -40.47
CA SER A 63 8.05 2.73 -40.46
C SER A 63 9.50 2.29 -40.24
N ILE A 64 9.78 1.01 -39.97
CA ILE A 64 11.11 0.44 -39.68
C ILE A 64 11.32 -0.78 -40.59
N SER A 65 11.44 -0.52 -41.88
CA SER A 65 11.45 -1.56 -42.93
C SER A 65 12.82 -1.76 -43.61
N ALA A 66 13.80 -0.91 -43.32
CA ALA A 66 15.16 -1.02 -43.87
C ALA A 66 16.10 -1.76 -42.92
N SER A 67 16.96 -2.64 -43.47
CA SER A 67 17.97 -3.41 -42.72
C SER A 67 18.93 -2.54 -41.90
N ASP A 68 19.12 -1.29 -42.33
CA ASP A 68 20.12 -0.37 -41.79
C ASP A 68 19.54 0.57 -40.71
N GLU A 69 18.22 0.47 -40.43
CA GLU A 69 17.50 1.28 -39.45
C GLU A 69 17.14 0.50 -38.18
N LEU A 70 18.16 0.03 -37.45
CA LEU A 70 17.94 -0.66 -36.17
C LEU A 70 17.55 0.33 -35.08
N ILE A 71 16.58 -0.04 -34.25
CA ILE A 71 16.21 0.71 -33.05
C ILE A 71 17.32 0.55 -32.01
N THR A 72 17.85 1.68 -31.55
CA THR A 72 18.83 1.74 -30.46
C THR A 72 18.16 2.06 -29.12
N HIS A 73 17.17 2.95 -29.14
CA HIS A 73 16.43 3.40 -27.97
C HIS A 73 14.94 3.48 -28.30
N ALA A 74 14.10 3.13 -27.32
CA ALA A 74 12.65 3.25 -27.44
C ALA A 74 12.02 3.62 -26.10
N SER A 75 10.94 4.39 -26.15
CA SER A 75 10.15 4.74 -24.96
C SER A 75 8.66 4.75 -25.29
N PHE A 76 7.85 4.21 -24.38
CA PHE A 76 6.39 4.25 -24.45
C PHE A 76 5.82 5.28 -23.45
N ALA A 77 4.75 5.95 -23.86
CA ALA A 77 3.93 6.78 -22.98
C ALA A 77 2.44 6.54 -23.23
N SER A 78 1.61 6.62 -22.19
CA SER A 78 0.16 6.56 -22.33
C SER A 78 -0.41 7.94 -22.67
N GLU A 79 -1.11 8.04 -23.80
CA GLU A 79 -1.73 9.26 -24.30
C GLU A 79 -3.23 9.03 -24.50
N LYS A 80 -4.04 9.45 -23.52
CA LYS A 80 -5.51 9.35 -23.54
C LYS A 80 -6.01 7.90 -23.71
N LYS A 81 -6.25 7.45 -24.95
CA LYS A 81 -6.75 6.09 -25.30
C LYS A 81 -5.74 5.28 -26.12
N HIS A 82 -4.57 5.82 -26.39
CA HIS A 82 -3.53 5.18 -27.19
C HIS A 82 -2.18 5.26 -26.49
N LEU A 83 -1.18 4.57 -27.04
CA LEU A 83 0.21 4.72 -26.64
C LEU A 83 0.92 5.62 -27.65
N LEU A 84 1.87 6.40 -27.16
CA LEU A 84 2.91 7.02 -27.97
C LEU A 84 4.19 6.20 -27.80
N LEU A 85 4.84 5.93 -28.92
CA LEU A 85 6.13 5.25 -29.01
C LEU A 85 7.10 6.20 -29.71
N ALA A 86 8.18 6.60 -29.03
CA ALA A 86 9.32 7.19 -29.71
C ALA A 86 10.43 6.16 -29.87
N VAL A 87 11.08 6.21 -31.03
CA VAL A 87 12.22 5.35 -31.36
C VAL A 87 13.36 6.19 -31.94
N ALA A 88 14.57 5.88 -31.52
CA ALA A 88 15.80 6.41 -32.10
C ALA A 88 16.56 5.30 -32.83
N THR A 89 16.95 5.55 -34.08
CA THR A 89 17.59 4.55 -34.95
C THR A 89 19.11 4.77 -35.09
N THR A 90 19.80 3.73 -35.57
CA THR A 90 21.20 3.79 -36.05
C THR A 90 21.43 4.84 -37.14
N SER A 91 20.41 5.11 -37.97
CA SER A 91 20.41 6.16 -39.01
C SER A 91 20.18 7.59 -38.46
N LYS A 92 20.26 7.77 -37.14
CA LYS A 92 20.08 9.04 -36.43
C LYS A 92 18.66 9.64 -36.56
N GLN A 93 17.69 8.82 -36.93
CA GLN A 93 16.28 9.24 -37.02
C GLN A 93 15.62 9.12 -35.64
N LEU A 94 14.79 10.11 -35.31
CA LEU A 94 13.87 10.10 -34.20
C LEU A 94 12.45 10.04 -34.77
N LYS A 95 11.74 8.95 -34.50
CA LYS A 95 10.37 8.74 -35.01
C LYS A 95 9.40 8.71 -33.83
N LEU A 96 8.25 9.36 -34.00
CA LEU A 96 7.12 9.30 -33.07
C LEU A 96 5.95 8.58 -33.73
N ILE A 97 5.42 7.58 -33.04
CA ILE A 97 4.42 6.64 -33.54
C ILE A 97 3.29 6.55 -32.51
N LYS A 98 2.04 6.57 -32.98
CA LYS A 98 0.86 6.29 -32.17
C LYS A 98 0.49 4.81 -32.33
N ILE A 99 0.25 4.11 -31.22
CA ILE A 99 -0.20 2.72 -31.19
C ILE A 99 -1.56 2.64 -30.50
N GLU A 100 -2.54 2.07 -31.19
CA GLU A 100 -3.87 1.81 -30.66
C GLU A 100 -4.06 0.31 -30.39
N ILE A 101 -4.60 -0.04 -29.22
CA ILE A 101 -4.92 -1.41 -28.85
C ILE A 101 -6.42 -1.61 -29.04
N GLN A 102 -6.79 -2.41 -30.03
CA GLN A 102 -8.18 -2.75 -30.32
C GLN A 102 -8.50 -4.13 -29.76
N TRP A 103 -9.14 -4.20 -28.59
CA TRP A 103 -9.38 -5.46 -27.88
C TRP A 103 -10.38 -6.43 -28.55
N GLY A 104 -11.02 -6.03 -29.64
CA GLY A 104 -11.87 -6.91 -30.46
C GLY A 104 -13.12 -7.44 -29.74
N GLN A 105 -13.71 -6.67 -28.82
CA GLN A 105 -14.96 -7.09 -28.18
C GLN A 105 -16.12 -7.04 -29.18
N ALA A 106 -16.78 -8.18 -29.42
CA ALA A 106 -18.04 -8.18 -30.16
C ALA A 106 -19.05 -7.26 -29.45
N SER A 107 -19.54 -6.24 -30.15
CA SER A 107 -20.56 -5.32 -29.65
C SER A 107 -21.81 -6.12 -29.27
N GLN A 108 -22.09 -6.25 -27.98
CA GLN A 108 -23.36 -6.80 -27.52
C GLN A 108 -24.34 -5.65 -27.26
N ALA A 109 -25.48 -5.70 -27.93
CA ALA A 109 -26.63 -4.88 -27.62
C ALA A 109 -27.17 -5.24 -26.22
N ASP A 110 -27.38 -4.22 -25.41
CA ASP A 110 -28.15 -4.11 -24.16
C ASP A 110 -28.30 -5.30 -23.19
N LYS A 111 -27.88 -5.04 -21.94
CA LYS A 111 -28.47 -5.48 -20.67
C LYS A 111 -28.94 -6.95 -20.58
N ALA A 112 -28.00 -7.88 -20.48
CA ALA A 112 -28.25 -9.17 -19.82
C ALA A 112 -27.14 -9.46 -18.80
N THR A 113 -27.41 -9.20 -17.52
CA THR A 113 -26.54 -9.60 -16.41
C THR A 113 -26.48 -11.11 -16.32
N GLY A 114 -25.30 -11.71 -16.53
CA GLY A 114 -25.05 -13.12 -16.16
C GLY A 114 -24.36 -14.01 -17.20
N ARG A 115 -23.99 -13.52 -18.40
CA ARG A 115 -23.19 -14.31 -19.37
C ARG A 115 -21.70 -13.94 -19.33
N PRO A 116 -20.78 -14.91 -19.52
CA PRO A 116 -19.35 -14.63 -19.54
C PRO A 116 -19.00 -13.67 -20.68
N ALA A 117 -18.14 -12.69 -20.39
CA ALA A 117 -17.61 -11.77 -21.39
C ALA A 117 -17.00 -12.56 -22.55
N GLY A 118 -17.29 -12.16 -23.79
CA GLY A 118 -16.74 -12.79 -24.99
C GLY A 118 -15.20 -12.85 -24.96
N ASN A 119 -14.63 -13.79 -25.73
CA ASN A 119 -13.18 -13.89 -25.86
C ASN A 119 -12.62 -12.59 -26.47
N LEU A 120 -11.56 -12.08 -25.87
CA LEU A 120 -10.81 -10.96 -26.44
C LEU A 120 -9.99 -11.45 -27.63
N SER A 121 -9.88 -10.62 -28.66
CA SER A 121 -9.02 -10.85 -29.83
C SER A 121 -8.32 -9.54 -30.17
N PRO A 122 -7.32 -9.13 -29.38
CA PRO A 122 -6.72 -7.82 -29.55
C PRO A 122 -5.87 -7.75 -30.82
N SER A 123 -5.98 -6.64 -31.53
CA SER A 123 -5.08 -6.20 -32.59
C SER A 123 -4.38 -4.89 -32.19
N LEU A 124 -3.18 -4.70 -32.74
CA LEU A 124 -2.42 -3.46 -32.61
C LEU A 124 -2.55 -2.69 -33.93
N VAL A 125 -2.76 -1.39 -33.85
CA VAL A 125 -2.84 -0.51 -35.03
C VAL A 125 -1.85 0.63 -34.84
N GLU A 126 -0.90 0.76 -35.77
CA GLU A 126 0.03 1.87 -35.78
C GLU A 126 -0.45 3.05 -36.63
N LYS A 127 -0.03 4.25 -36.22
CA LYS A 127 -0.09 5.47 -37.02
C LYS A 127 1.19 6.25 -36.81
N HIS A 128 2.00 6.36 -37.86
CA HIS A 128 3.17 7.25 -37.84
C HIS A 128 2.72 8.71 -37.64
N LEU A 129 3.39 9.42 -36.71
CA LEU A 129 3.07 10.82 -36.41
C LEU A 129 4.12 11.79 -36.96
N ALA A 130 5.40 11.53 -36.71
CA ALA A 130 6.48 12.44 -37.11
C ALA A 130 7.84 11.72 -37.19
N THR A 131 8.74 12.26 -38.02
CA THR A 131 10.15 11.85 -38.10
C THR A 131 11.03 13.10 -38.14
N THR A 132 12.13 13.11 -37.39
CA THR A 132 13.17 14.15 -37.44
C THR A 132 14.56 13.52 -37.25
N ASN A 133 15.62 14.29 -37.44
CA ASN A 133 16.98 13.88 -37.09
C ASN A 133 17.32 14.39 -35.69
N TRP A 134 17.69 13.51 -34.76
CA TRP A 134 17.97 13.93 -33.38
C TRP A 134 19.28 14.71 -33.22
N LEU A 135 20.14 14.78 -34.25
CA LEU A 135 21.36 15.60 -34.26
C LEU A 135 21.19 17.01 -34.83
N GLN A 136 20.21 17.25 -35.72
CA GLN A 136 20.09 18.50 -36.45
C GLN A 136 18.87 19.29 -35.98
N GLY A 137 19.05 20.57 -35.62
CA GLY A 137 17.88 21.46 -35.46
C GLY A 137 18.06 22.78 -34.71
N GLY A 138 19.29 23.20 -34.37
CA GLY A 138 19.53 24.53 -33.77
C GLY A 138 20.26 25.48 -34.73
N PRO A 139 20.06 26.81 -34.64
CA PRO A 139 20.96 27.76 -35.29
C PRO A 139 22.33 27.67 -34.59
N GLY A 140 23.33 27.06 -35.24
CA GLY A 140 24.71 27.00 -34.74
C GLY A 140 25.37 25.61 -34.65
N ASP A 141 24.73 24.53 -35.11
CA ASP A 141 25.33 23.19 -35.05
C ASP A 141 26.58 23.08 -35.98
N SER A 142 27.78 23.01 -35.39
CA SER A 142 29.05 22.81 -36.12
C SER A 142 29.34 21.31 -36.34
N SER A 143 29.84 20.96 -37.54
CA SER A 143 29.97 19.57 -38.01
C SER A 143 31.05 18.73 -37.32
N LEU A 144 31.93 19.33 -36.52
CA LEU A 144 33.14 18.69 -35.97
C LEU A 144 32.89 17.94 -34.64
N ASP A 145 31.81 18.22 -33.92
CA ASP A 145 31.53 17.63 -32.59
C ASP A 145 30.63 16.37 -32.62
N ILE A 146 30.21 15.95 -33.83
CA ILE A 146 29.16 14.93 -34.06
C ILE A 146 29.66 13.49 -33.81
N SER A 147 30.97 13.25 -33.85
CA SER A 147 31.56 11.90 -33.70
C SER A 147 31.73 11.44 -32.25
N MET A 148 31.59 12.33 -31.27
CA MET A 148 31.85 12.04 -29.85
C MET A 148 30.60 12.09 -28.96
N ILE A 149 29.39 12.10 -29.53
CA ILE A 149 28.16 12.25 -28.77
C ILE A 149 27.23 11.08 -29.01
N GLU A 150 27.05 10.24 -27.99
CA GLU A 150 26.14 9.11 -28.00
C GLU A 150 24.82 9.49 -27.31
N LEU A 151 23.71 8.99 -27.86
CA LEU A 151 22.41 9.05 -27.21
C LEU A 151 22.44 8.10 -26.02
N SER A 152 22.25 8.62 -24.80
CA SER A 152 22.23 7.82 -23.57
C SER A 152 20.81 7.50 -23.13
N HIS A 153 19.85 8.39 -23.39
CA HIS A 153 18.46 8.22 -22.98
C HIS A 153 17.47 8.77 -24.01
N LEU A 154 16.31 8.13 -24.09
CA LEU A 154 15.14 8.56 -24.84
C LEU A 154 13.91 8.37 -23.95
N GLU A 155 13.12 9.42 -23.76
CA GLU A 155 11.87 9.36 -22.99
C GLU A 155 10.75 10.08 -23.76
N VAL A 156 9.55 9.50 -23.78
CA VAL A 156 8.34 10.17 -24.26
C VAL A 156 7.51 10.65 -23.07
N LEU A 157 7.22 11.93 -23.05
CA LEU A 157 6.38 12.56 -22.05
C LEU A 157 4.98 12.79 -22.64
N PRO A 158 3.91 12.19 -22.09
CA PRO A 158 2.55 12.32 -22.63
C PRO A 158 1.95 13.70 -22.34
N SER A 159 0.90 14.12 -23.04
CA SER A 159 0.26 15.41 -22.80
C SER A 159 -0.21 15.55 -21.35
N VAL A 160 -0.05 16.76 -20.80
CA VAL A 160 -0.45 17.07 -19.43
C VAL A 160 -1.46 18.20 -19.47
N VAL A 161 -2.61 17.98 -18.84
CA VAL A 161 -3.61 19.02 -18.63
C VAL A 161 -3.29 19.76 -17.33
N ASP A 162 -3.34 21.09 -17.39
CA ASP A 162 -3.18 21.92 -16.21
C ASP A 162 -4.28 21.67 -15.17
N SER A 163 -4.06 22.16 -13.94
CA SER A 163 -5.02 21.99 -12.85
C SER A 163 -6.39 22.63 -13.12
N THR A 164 -6.48 23.53 -14.11
CA THR A 164 -7.73 24.20 -14.51
C THR A 164 -8.52 23.43 -15.55
N GLY A 165 -7.93 22.40 -16.16
CA GLY A 165 -8.53 21.63 -17.25
C GLY A 165 -8.52 22.34 -18.59
N LYS A 166 -7.98 23.57 -18.68
CA LYS A 166 -8.12 24.46 -19.85
C LYS A 166 -6.90 24.43 -20.75
N ASN A 167 -5.72 24.27 -20.18
CA ASN A 167 -4.47 24.27 -20.95
C ASN A 167 -3.91 22.85 -21.01
N THR A 168 -3.64 22.36 -22.22
CA THR A 168 -2.99 21.08 -22.44
C THR A 168 -1.60 21.32 -23.00
N THR A 169 -0.57 20.84 -22.30
CA THR A 169 0.79 20.80 -22.84
C THR A 169 0.88 19.65 -23.84
N PRO A 170 1.43 19.85 -25.05
CA PRO A 170 1.57 18.78 -26.03
C PRO A 170 2.51 17.67 -25.53
N PRO A 171 2.43 16.46 -26.11
CA PRO A 171 3.44 15.42 -25.89
C PRO A 171 4.84 15.93 -26.27
N MET A 172 5.86 15.45 -25.57
CA MET A 172 7.25 15.85 -25.78
C MET A 172 8.15 14.62 -25.82
N VAL A 173 9.07 14.57 -26.78
CA VAL A 173 10.14 13.57 -26.82
C VAL A 173 11.41 14.21 -26.29
N VAL A 174 12.04 13.57 -25.30
CA VAL A 174 13.25 14.04 -24.63
C VAL A 174 14.38 13.08 -24.96
N THR A 175 15.51 13.62 -25.42
CA THR A 175 16.72 12.85 -25.70
C THR A 175 17.87 13.40 -24.87
N ALA A 176 18.57 12.55 -24.13
CA ALA A 176 19.80 12.93 -23.44
C ALA A 176 21.00 12.39 -24.22
N ARG A 177 21.90 13.30 -24.58
CA ARG A 177 23.17 13.02 -25.23
C ARG A 177 24.28 13.27 -24.24
N SER A 178 25.17 12.31 -24.04
CA SER A 178 26.20 12.41 -23.00
C SER A 178 27.59 12.27 -23.59
N ARG A 179 28.54 13.01 -23.02
CA ARG A 179 29.97 12.95 -23.31
C ARG A 179 30.71 12.67 -22.02
N THR A 180 31.51 11.62 -22.02
CA THR A 180 32.49 11.34 -20.97
C THR A 180 33.85 11.98 -21.34
N PRO A 181 34.68 12.37 -20.35
CA PRO A 181 36.00 12.90 -20.64
C PRO A 181 36.86 11.80 -21.29
N THR A 182 37.48 12.07 -22.42
CA THR A 182 38.52 11.20 -23.00
C THR A 182 39.89 11.66 -22.54
N GLU A 183 40.87 10.76 -22.41
CA GLU A 183 42.24 11.06 -21.94
C GLU A 183 42.93 12.20 -22.73
N SER A 184 42.49 12.46 -23.96
CA SER A 184 42.99 13.50 -24.87
C SER A 184 42.18 14.80 -24.89
N SER A 185 41.07 14.91 -24.15
CA SER A 185 40.16 16.07 -24.21
C SER A 185 40.21 16.92 -22.92
N TYR A 186 40.42 18.23 -23.04
CA TYR A 186 40.31 19.19 -21.94
C TYR A 186 38.86 19.51 -21.51
N GLN A 187 37.88 18.85 -22.12
CA GLN A 187 36.45 19.08 -21.86
C GLN A 187 35.94 18.13 -20.79
N GLY A 188 35.25 18.67 -19.78
CA GLY A 188 34.66 17.88 -18.69
C GLY A 188 33.40 17.11 -19.12
N SER A 189 32.95 16.21 -18.25
CA SER A 189 31.69 15.47 -18.38
C SER A 189 30.51 16.40 -18.66
N GLN A 190 29.72 16.09 -19.71
CA GLN A 190 28.57 16.92 -20.08
C GLN A 190 27.43 16.07 -20.63
N SER A 191 26.20 16.46 -20.31
CA SER A 191 25.00 15.97 -21.01
C SER A 191 24.23 17.14 -21.61
N VAL A 192 23.72 16.93 -22.82
CA VAL A 192 22.80 17.84 -23.51
C VAL A 192 21.46 17.14 -23.62
N VAL A 193 20.43 17.75 -23.04
CA VAL A 193 19.05 17.27 -23.06
C VAL A 193 18.29 18.06 -24.12
N ASP A 194 18.08 17.43 -25.28
CA ASP A 194 17.25 18.00 -26.35
C ASP A 194 15.77 17.65 -26.11
N ARG A 195 14.89 18.58 -26.47
CA ARG A 195 13.44 18.51 -26.22
C ARG A 195 12.70 18.75 -27.53
N TRP A 196 11.76 17.88 -27.85
CA TRP A 196 11.01 17.91 -29.11
C TRP A 196 9.51 17.89 -28.81
N GLU A 197 8.82 19.01 -29.01
CA GLU A 197 7.37 19.10 -28.81
C GLU A 197 6.62 18.56 -30.03
N ALA A 198 5.63 17.70 -29.79
CA ALA A 198 4.75 17.18 -30.83
C ALA A 198 3.59 18.17 -31.06
N ILE A 199 3.76 19.07 -32.02
CA ILE A 199 2.79 20.11 -32.36
C ILE A 199 1.99 19.75 -33.61
N GLU A 200 0.71 20.10 -33.64
CA GLU A 200 -0.10 20.01 -34.87
C GLU A 200 0.12 21.26 -35.72
N GLN A 201 0.61 21.07 -36.93
CA GLN A 201 0.81 22.15 -37.89
C GLN A 201 -0.21 22.03 -39.02
N LYS A 202 -0.93 23.12 -39.30
CA LYS A 202 -1.77 23.22 -40.50
C LYS A 202 -0.89 23.24 -41.73
N GLN A 203 -1.20 22.38 -42.69
CA GLN A 203 -0.49 22.38 -43.97
C GLN A 203 -1.00 23.51 -44.85
N ASN A 204 -0.08 24.33 -45.36
CA ASN A 204 -0.34 25.27 -46.45
C ASN A 204 0.29 24.71 -47.72
N LEU A 205 -0.43 24.77 -48.84
CA LEU A 205 0.16 24.44 -50.14
C LEU A 205 1.27 25.46 -50.46
N PRO A 206 2.42 25.03 -51.01
CA PRO A 206 3.39 25.99 -51.51
C PRO A 206 2.75 26.88 -52.58
N SER A 207 3.06 28.18 -52.58
CA SER A 207 2.44 29.19 -53.46
C SER A 207 2.51 28.84 -54.96
N ALA A 208 3.51 28.06 -55.38
CA ALA A 208 3.65 27.55 -56.73
C ALA A 208 2.51 26.59 -57.16
N TYR A 209 1.92 25.85 -56.21
CA TYR A 209 0.81 24.92 -56.47
C TYR A 209 -0.56 25.62 -56.42
N GLU A 210 -0.70 26.70 -55.64
CA GLU A 210 -1.91 27.54 -55.67
C GLU A 210 -2.11 28.18 -57.06
N GLN A 211 -1.02 28.55 -57.75
CA GLN A 211 -1.06 29.12 -59.10
C GLN A 211 -1.52 28.14 -60.19
N LEU A 212 -1.44 26.82 -59.94
CA LEU A 212 -1.90 25.78 -60.87
C LEU A 212 -3.41 25.48 -60.74
N GLY A 213 -4.07 25.98 -59.70
CA GLY A 213 -5.49 25.73 -59.38
C GLY A 213 -6.52 26.54 -60.17
N GLY A 214 -6.11 27.32 -61.17
CA GLY A 214 -6.97 28.26 -61.90
C GLY A 214 -8.01 27.66 -62.87
N ARG A 215 -8.26 26.34 -62.88
CA ARG A 215 -9.27 25.75 -63.78
C ARG A 215 -10.21 24.76 -63.06
N ARG A 216 -11.44 25.25 -62.86
CA ARG A 216 -12.73 24.57 -62.62
C ARG A 216 -12.92 23.86 -61.26
N ASN A 217 -13.85 24.41 -60.48
CA ASN A 217 -14.67 23.77 -59.44
C ASN A 217 -13.96 22.72 -58.57
N SER A 218 -12.83 23.06 -57.98
CA SER A 218 -12.20 22.25 -56.94
C SER A 218 -12.74 22.66 -55.56
N ILE A 219 -13.25 21.67 -54.84
CA ILE A 219 -13.63 21.75 -53.43
C ILE A 219 -12.39 22.25 -52.68
N SER A 220 -12.50 23.36 -51.96
CA SER A 220 -11.50 23.77 -50.96
C SER A 220 -11.48 22.69 -49.87
N SER A 221 -10.61 21.70 -50.02
CA SER A 221 -10.32 20.75 -48.95
C SER A 221 -9.12 21.30 -48.21
N GLU A 222 -9.35 21.89 -47.04
CA GLU A 222 -8.27 22.15 -46.09
C GLU A 222 -7.49 20.85 -45.89
N LEU A 223 -6.17 20.89 -46.07
CA LEU A 223 -5.32 19.73 -45.84
C LEU A 223 -5.35 19.39 -44.33
N PRO A 224 -5.38 18.10 -43.97
CA PRO A 224 -5.36 17.70 -42.57
C PRO A 224 -4.08 18.19 -41.89
N ALA A 225 -4.20 18.60 -40.63
CA ALA A 225 -3.05 18.97 -39.83
C ALA A 225 -2.10 17.77 -39.68
N VAL A 226 -0.80 18.03 -39.74
CA VAL A 226 0.26 17.02 -39.54
C VAL A 226 0.99 17.31 -38.25
N THR A 227 1.34 16.25 -37.52
CA THR A 227 2.16 16.36 -36.32
C THR A 227 3.63 16.57 -36.74
N GLN A 228 4.28 17.60 -36.20
CA GLN A 228 5.70 17.83 -36.35
C GLN A 228 6.38 17.78 -34.98
N LEU A 229 7.62 17.29 -34.94
CA LEU A 229 8.50 17.42 -33.78
C LEU A 229 9.26 18.76 -33.87
N GLN A 230 8.83 19.74 -33.08
CA GLN A 230 9.50 21.04 -32.98
C GLN A 230 10.59 20.99 -31.91
N LYS A 231 11.84 21.26 -32.27
CA LYS A 231 12.95 21.33 -31.32
C LYS A 231 12.82 22.59 -30.45
N VAL A 232 12.81 22.40 -29.13
CA VAL A 232 12.90 23.47 -28.12
C VAL A 232 14.36 23.60 -27.68
N ALA A 233 14.73 24.76 -27.14
CA ALA A 233 16.09 25.02 -26.66
C ALA A 233 16.61 23.88 -25.77
N PRO A 234 17.81 23.34 -26.04
CA PRO A 234 18.37 22.25 -25.24
C PRO A 234 18.79 22.75 -23.85
N VAL A 235 18.87 21.81 -22.90
CA VAL A 235 19.38 22.07 -21.55
C VAL A 235 20.69 21.32 -21.37
N THR A 236 21.72 22.03 -20.95
CA THR A 236 23.05 21.45 -20.75
C THR A 236 23.32 21.26 -19.26
N ALA A 237 23.82 20.10 -18.88
CA ALA A 237 24.28 19.79 -17.53
C ALA A 237 25.76 19.37 -17.59
N ASN A 238 26.59 19.89 -16.69
CA ASN A 238 28.01 19.52 -16.58
C ASN A 238 28.19 18.19 -15.82
N LYS A 239 27.34 17.21 -16.12
CA LYS A 239 27.23 15.89 -15.51
C LYS A 239 26.72 14.90 -16.56
N VAL A 240 27.03 13.61 -16.39
CA VAL A 240 26.51 12.54 -17.25
C VAL A 240 25.19 12.01 -16.69
N VAL A 241 24.10 12.05 -17.47
CA VAL A 241 22.80 11.49 -17.07
C VAL A 241 22.86 9.96 -17.19
N VAL A 242 22.55 9.26 -16.10
CA VAL A 242 22.53 7.78 -16.03
C VAL A 242 21.14 7.21 -15.79
N ALA A 243 20.18 8.06 -15.39
CA ALA A 243 18.76 7.71 -15.40
C ALA A 243 17.89 8.95 -15.62
N PHE A 244 16.79 8.75 -16.33
CA PHE A 244 15.73 9.72 -16.52
C PHE A 244 14.40 9.07 -16.15
N GLN A 245 13.67 9.63 -15.19
CA GLN A 245 12.37 9.14 -14.76
C GLN A 245 11.38 10.29 -14.58
N THR A 246 10.10 9.96 -14.49
CA THR A 246 9.06 10.93 -14.19
C THR A 246 8.31 10.58 -12.91
N THR A 247 7.89 11.60 -12.19
CA THR A 247 7.05 11.47 -10.99
C THR A 247 5.92 12.49 -11.01
N SER A 248 5.00 12.42 -10.05
CA SER A 248 3.83 13.29 -9.95
C SER A 248 3.00 13.32 -11.25
N PHE A 249 2.74 12.13 -11.82
CA PHE A 249 2.07 11.94 -13.12
C PHE A 249 2.72 12.72 -14.27
N GLY A 250 4.05 12.65 -14.37
CA GLY A 250 4.77 13.28 -15.46
C GLY A 250 4.97 14.79 -15.30
N LYS A 251 4.58 15.40 -14.17
CA LYS A 251 4.77 16.83 -13.90
C LYS A 251 6.20 17.17 -13.44
N ILE A 252 6.91 16.21 -12.86
CA ILE A 252 8.26 16.39 -12.37
C ILE A 252 9.17 15.35 -13.03
N LEU A 253 10.31 15.82 -13.52
CA LEU A 253 11.39 15.00 -14.07
C LEU A 253 12.39 14.70 -12.97
N VAL A 254 12.91 13.48 -12.93
CA VAL A 254 13.94 13.02 -11.99
C VAL A 254 15.13 12.58 -12.80
N LEU A 255 16.24 13.31 -12.70
CA LEU A 255 17.49 13.02 -13.39
C LEU A 255 18.50 12.54 -12.35
N ALA A 256 19.10 11.37 -12.57
CA ALA A 256 20.24 10.91 -11.80
C ALA A 256 21.50 10.95 -12.64
N PHE A 257 22.62 11.27 -12.01
CA PHE A 257 23.87 11.52 -12.68
C PHE A 257 24.96 10.53 -12.28
N ALA A 258 25.99 10.43 -13.12
CA ALA A 258 27.12 9.52 -12.93
C ALA A 258 27.97 9.85 -11.69
N ASP A 259 27.86 11.06 -11.15
CA ASP A 259 28.48 11.46 -9.89
C ASP A 259 27.66 11.04 -8.66
N GLY A 260 26.53 10.34 -8.86
CA GLY A 260 25.64 9.89 -7.79
C GLY A 260 24.57 10.91 -7.39
N THR A 261 24.61 12.14 -7.91
CA THR A 261 23.64 13.19 -7.58
C THR A 261 22.30 12.99 -8.28
N VAL A 262 21.23 13.59 -7.72
CA VAL A 262 19.86 13.48 -8.25
C VAL A 262 19.17 14.85 -8.26
N GLU A 263 18.83 15.34 -9.45
CA GLU A 263 18.11 16.60 -9.65
C GLU A 263 16.64 16.32 -9.98
N TYR A 264 15.73 17.15 -9.46
CA TYR A 264 14.33 17.11 -9.88
C TYR A 264 14.09 18.39 -10.66
N ARG A 265 13.41 18.30 -11.79
CA ARG A 265 13.21 19.43 -12.69
C ARG A 265 11.74 19.59 -13.03
N ASP A 266 11.31 20.84 -13.20
CA ASP A 266 9.98 21.13 -13.71
C ASP A 266 9.87 20.59 -15.14
N ARG A 267 8.77 19.92 -15.45
CA ARG A 267 8.61 19.28 -16.76
C ARG A 267 8.47 20.29 -17.91
N LEU A 268 7.99 21.51 -17.65
CA LEU A 268 7.82 22.54 -18.68
C LEU A 268 9.10 23.37 -18.83
N THR A 269 9.60 23.93 -17.73
CA THR A 269 10.76 24.84 -17.79
C THR A 269 12.09 24.09 -17.82
N PHE A 270 12.14 22.85 -17.32
CA PHE A 270 13.37 22.07 -17.04
C PHE A 270 14.29 22.74 -16.01
N GLU A 271 13.81 23.74 -15.29
CA GLU A 271 14.53 24.33 -14.16
C GLU A 271 14.57 23.36 -12.99
N GLU A 272 15.66 23.42 -12.23
CA GLU A 272 15.83 22.59 -11.04
C GLU A 272 14.85 23.01 -9.94
N LEU A 273 14.14 22.03 -9.41
CA LEU A 273 13.19 22.14 -8.32
C LEU A 273 13.86 21.81 -6.99
N TYR A 274 13.31 22.40 -5.92
CA TYR A 274 13.69 22.13 -4.53
C TYR A 274 15.10 22.61 -4.16
N THR A 275 15.59 23.62 -4.88
CA THR A 275 16.84 24.32 -4.57
C THR A 275 16.73 25.17 -3.30
N THR A 276 15.51 25.52 -2.88
CA THR A 276 15.21 26.24 -1.65
C THR A 276 14.18 25.49 -0.79
N GLN A 277 14.22 25.73 0.52
CA GLN A 277 13.22 25.17 1.44
C GLN A 277 11.89 25.91 1.32
N GLU A 278 10.79 25.16 1.26
CA GLU A 278 9.43 25.70 1.20
C GLU A 278 8.54 24.97 2.22
N LEU A 279 7.97 25.72 3.16
CA LEU A 279 7.13 25.21 4.26
C LEU A 279 5.66 25.60 4.12
N ASN A 280 5.30 26.50 3.19
CA ASN A 280 3.90 26.91 3.02
C ASN A 280 3.14 25.98 2.08
N LYS A 281 3.83 25.39 1.10
CA LYS A 281 3.22 24.50 0.10
C LYS A 281 4.14 23.32 -0.20
N VAL A 282 3.80 22.17 0.38
CA VAL A 282 4.66 20.99 0.44
C VAL A 282 4.06 19.85 -0.38
N GLN A 283 4.81 19.36 -1.35
CA GLN A 283 4.46 18.24 -2.22
C GLN A 283 5.53 17.14 -2.19
N ASN A 284 6.74 17.45 -1.75
CA ASN A 284 7.85 16.50 -1.71
C ASN A 284 8.76 16.73 -0.48
N LEU A 285 9.32 15.65 0.07
CA LEU A 285 10.26 15.71 1.21
C LEU A 285 11.46 16.61 0.96
N ARG A 286 11.94 16.68 -0.29
CA ARG A 286 13.10 17.50 -0.66
C ARG A 286 12.84 19.01 -0.51
N GLN A 287 11.60 19.46 -0.63
CA GLN A 287 11.22 20.87 -0.33
C GLN A 287 11.42 21.24 1.14
N ILE A 288 11.43 20.23 2.02
CA ILE A 288 11.61 20.43 3.45
C ILE A 288 13.09 20.24 3.84
N GLY A 289 13.97 19.93 2.88
CA GLY A 289 15.41 19.74 3.13
C GLY A 289 15.84 18.30 3.34
N TRP A 290 15.02 17.30 3.00
CA TRP A 290 15.46 15.91 2.95
C TRP A 290 16.26 15.66 1.67
N THR A 291 17.41 14.98 1.77
CA THR A 291 18.31 14.75 0.63
C THR A 291 18.86 13.33 0.65
N PHE A 292 19.35 12.88 -0.51
CA PHE A 292 20.20 11.69 -0.60
C PHE A 292 21.61 12.01 -0.12
N THR A 293 22.32 11.00 0.37
CA THR A 293 23.76 11.13 0.63
C THR A 293 24.51 11.08 -0.69
N ASP A 294 25.62 11.80 -0.80
CA ASP A 294 26.56 11.61 -1.90
C ASP A 294 27.36 10.32 -1.67
N GLU A 295 27.06 9.29 -2.45
CA GLU A 295 27.68 7.96 -2.36
C GLU A 295 28.81 7.77 -3.39
N GLY A 296 29.15 8.82 -4.14
CA GLY A 296 30.15 8.83 -5.19
C GLY A 296 29.65 8.31 -6.55
N PRO A 297 30.57 7.89 -7.44
CA PRO A 297 30.24 7.51 -8.80
C PRO A 297 29.18 6.41 -8.92
N CYS A 298 28.29 6.57 -9.89
CA CYS A 298 27.10 5.75 -10.10
C CYS A 298 26.95 5.39 -11.59
N GLN A 299 26.99 4.10 -11.93
CA GLN A 299 26.77 3.63 -13.29
C GLN A 299 25.29 3.46 -13.61
N GLN A 300 24.50 3.02 -12.64
CA GLN A 300 23.08 2.77 -12.79
C GLN A 300 22.34 3.01 -11.48
N VAL A 301 21.10 3.48 -11.57
CA VAL A 301 20.24 3.71 -10.41
C VAL A 301 18.82 3.18 -10.64
N ALA A 302 18.19 2.70 -9.57
CA ALA A 302 16.78 2.37 -9.53
C ALA A 302 16.14 3.00 -8.29
N PHE A 303 15.15 3.87 -8.50
CA PHE A 303 14.38 4.50 -7.42
C PHE A 303 13.29 3.56 -6.90
N SER A 304 12.99 3.70 -5.61
CA SER A 304 11.79 3.10 -5.03
C SER A 304 10.51 3.81 -5.51
N PRO A 305 9.32 3.18 -5.40
CA PRO A 305 8.06 3.80 -5.80
C PRO A 305 7.72 5.10 -5.07
N THR A 306 8.21 5.29 -3.84
CA THR A 306 8.00 6.50 -3.03
C THR A 306 9.06 7.57 -3.30
N PHE A 307 10.13 7.24 -4.03
CA PHE A 307 11.34 8.04 -4.17
C PHE A 307 12.00 8.42 -2.83
N CYS A 308 11.68 7.70 -1.73
CA CYS A 308 12.37 7.85 -0.44
C CYS A 308 13.73 7.15 -0.40
N SER A 309 13.99 6.26 -1.36
CA SER A 309 15.26 5.57 -1.51
C SER A 309 15.57 5.23 -2.96
N MET A 310 16.82 4.91 -3.21
CA MET A 310 17.31 4.39 -4.47
C MET A 310 18.39 3.33 -4.22
N VAL A 311 18.56 2.46 -5.20
CA VAL A 311 19.65 1.49 -5.25
C VAL A 311 20.58 1.92 -6.39
N GLN A 312 21.86 2.06 -6.09
CA GLN A 312 22.90 2.52 -7.01
C GLN A 312 23.94 1.43 -7.24
N MET A 313 24.40 1.29 -8.47
CA MET A 313 25.54 0.45 -8.83
C MET A 313 26.77 1.34 -8.98
N GLY A 314 27.77 1.13 -8.12
CA GLY A 314 29.05 1.85 -8.18
C GLY A 314 29.95 1.37 -9.31
N GLU A 315 31.07 2.04 -9.53
CA GLU A 315 32.08 1.65 -10.53
C GLU A 315 32.71 0.29 -10.27
N ASP A 316 32.74 -0.14 -9.01
CA ASP A 316 33.22 -1.45 -8.58
C ASP A 316 32.19 -2.58 -8.78
N GLY A 317 31.04 -2.27 -9.41
CA GLY A 317 29.93 -3.19 -9.62
C GLY A 317 29.14 -3.50 -8.35
N LYS A 318 29.47 -2.90 -7.20
CA LYS A 318 28.74 -3.13 -5.95
C LYS A 318 27.43 -2.34 -5.93
N ILE A 319 26.41 -2.98 -5.38
CA ILE A 319 25.09 -2.41 -5.19
C ILE A 319 25.03 -1.75 -3.82
N LYS A 320 24.73 -0.45 -3.79
CA LYS A 320 24.54 0.36 -2.59
C LYS A 320 23.10 0.82 -2.47
N TRP A 321 22.58 0.84 -1.24
CA TRP A 321 21.27 1.41 -0.94
C TRP A 321 21.44 2.81 -0.36
N ASN A 322 20.87 3.80 -1.03
CA ASN A 322 20.90 5.21 -0.61
C ASN A 322 19.47 5.66 -0.30
N LYS A 323 19.29 6.36 0.82
CA LYS A 323 17.97 6.73 1.32
C LYS A 323 17.95 8.20 1.73
N LEU A 324 16.77 8.80 1.65
CA LEU A 324 16.60 10.17 2.13
C LEU A 324 16.91 10.25 3.62
N HIS A 325 17.63 11.31 3.99
CA HIS A 325 17.85 11.70 5.37
C HIS A 325 17.71 13.21 5.49
N TYR A 326 17.61 13.71 6.72
CA TYR A 326 17.58 15.14 7.00
C TYR A 326 18.95 15.60 7.51
N PRO A 327 19.81 16.19 6.66
CA PRO A 327 21.18 16.55 7.04
C PRO A 327 21.26 17.77 7.98
N MET A 328 20.19 18.57 8.06
CA MET A 328 20.18 19.84 8.82
C MET A 328 19.96 19.65 10.34
N GLY A 329 20.10 18.43 10.86
CA GLY A 329 20.00 18.12 12.29
C GLY A 329 18.66 17.50 12.70
N ASP A 330 18.05 18.01 13.77
CA ASP A 330 16.75 17.53 14.24
C ASP A 330 15.60 18.28 13.55
N ILE A 331 14.52 17.57 13.21
CA ILE A 331 13.30 18.14 12.62
C ILE A 331 12.40 18.82 13.66
N GLY A 332 12.66 18.65 14.97
CA GLY A 332 11.82 19.17 16.05
C GLY A 332 11.02 18.07 16.76
N ASN A 333 10.14 18.42 17.69
CA ASN A 333 9.48 17.46 18.58
C ASN A 333 7.94 17.53 18.58
N SER A 334 7.35 18.52 17.92
CA SER A 334 5.90 18.70 17.91
C SER A 334 5.39 19.39 16.65
N MET A 335 4.07 19.34 16.43
CA MET A 335 3.41 20.08 15.34
C MET A 335 3.53 21.61 15.42
N HIS A 336 4.05 22.15 16.53
CA HIS A 336 4.39 23.58 16.63
C HIS A 336 5.73 23.92 15.96
N ASP A 337 6.61 22.93 15.79
CA ASP A 337 7.89 23.12 15.12
C ASP A 337 7.67 23.04 13.60
N ALA A 338 8.05 24.10 12.88
CA ALA A 338 7.74 24.23 11.46
C ALA A 338 8.33 23.09 10.61
N GLN A 339 9.54 22.64 10.92
CA GLN A 339 10.22 21.54 10.23
C GLN A 339 9.61 20.17 10.55
N TYR A 340 9.15 19.96 11.79
CA TYR A 340 8.48 18.73 12.20
C TYR A 340 7.14 18.61 11.48
N CYS A 341 6.32 19.66 11.57
CA CYS A 341 5.01 19.70 10.94
C CYS A 341 5.14 19.58 9.41
N GLY A 342 6.10 20.29 8.80
CA GLY A 342 6.41 20.18 7.37
C GLY A 342 6.87 18.78 6.96
N SER A 343 7.73 18.13 7.75
CA SER A 343 8.18 16.76 7.49
C SER A 343 7.03 15.76 7.60
N ILE A 344 6.16 15.87 8.61
CA ILE A 344 4.98 15.00 8.72
C ILE A 344 4.05 15.19 7.50
N ALA A 345 3.80 16.43 7.07
CA ALA A 345 2.98 16.71 5.89
C ALA A 345 3.59 16.13 4.59
N ALA A 346 4.91 16.29 4.41
CA ALA A 346 5.63 15.72 3.26
C ALA A 346 5.61 14.19 3.24
N LEU A 347 5.86 13.55 4.39
CA LEU A 347 5.75 12.10 4.55
C LEU A 347 4.34 11.61 4.22
N THR A 348 3.33 12.36 4.67
CA THR A 348 1.91 12.05 4.43
C THR A 348 1.56 12.12 2.94
N VAL A 349 1.95 13.19 2.24
CA VAL A 349 1.75 13.34 0.79
C VAL A 349 2.52 12.28 -0.01
N THR A 350 3.68 11.84 0.48
CA THR A 350 4.48 10.79 -0.16
C THR A 350 3.87 9.39 0.03
N ALA A 351 3.39 9.09 1.23
CA ALA A 351 2.82 7.77 1.55
C ALA A 351 1.41 7.56 0.99
N ALA A 352 0.57 8.61 0.95
CA ALA A 352 -0.84 8.49 0.58
C ALA A 352 -1.09 7.90 -0.84
N PRO A 353 -0.40 8.35 -1.92
CA PRO A 353 -0.51 7.73 -3.23
C PRO A 353 -0.09 6.26 -3.22
N SER A 354 0.99 5.92 -2.52
CA SER A 354 1.49 4.54 -2.43
C SER A 354 0.46 3.62 -1.76
N MET A 355 -0.20 4.07 -0.70
CA MET A 355 -1.28 3.32 -0.05
C MET A 355 -2.51 3.17 -0.96
N PHE A 356 -2.88 4.23 -1.66
CA PHE A 356 -4.03 4.23 -2.58
C PHE A 356 -3.83 3.26 -3.75
N TYR A 357 -2.64 3.26 -4.36
CA TYR A 357 -2.26 2.34 -5.43
C TYR A 357 -1.76 0.97 -4.93
N GLN A 358 -1.77 0.73 -3.62
CA GLN A 358 -1.31 -0.51 -2.97
C GLN A 358 0.16 -0.87 -3.28
N ASN A 359 0.98 0.15 -3.54
CA ASN A 359 2.42 0.06 -3.75
C ASN A 359 3.18 -0.16 -2.44
N ASN A 360 4.43 -0.58 -2.56
CA ASN A 360 5.34 -0.69 -1.42
C ASN A 360 5.73 0.72 -0.92
N TYR A 361 5.80 0.89 0.41
CA TYR A 361 6.23 2.11 1.10
C TYR A 361 7.19 1.80 2.27
N ASP A 362 7.80 0.62 2.28
CA ASP A 362 8.68 0.13 3.36
C ASP A 362 9.94 1.00 3.50
N ASP A 363 10.40 1.60 2.40
CA ASP A 363 11.54 2.49 2.41
C ASP A 363 11.25 3.84 3.10
N LEU A 364 10.02 4.35 2.99
CA LEU A 364 9.54 5.46 3.80
C LEU A 364 9.62 5.11 5.29
N LEU A 365 9.24 3.88 5.67
CA LEU A 365 9.36 3.42 7.06
C LEU A 365 10.82 3.36 7.52
N ALA A 366 11.74 3.00 6.62
CA ALA A 366 13.15 2.94 6.93
C ALA A 366 13.80 4.32 7.14
N ILE A 367 13.36 5.36 6.41
CA ILE A 367 13.86 6.73 6.61
C ILE A 367 13.28 7.38 7.87
N VAL A 368 12.06 7.02 8.28
CA VAL A 368 11.43 7.62 9.47
C VAL A 368 11.77 6.89 10.77
N ARG A 369 12.35 5.69 10.67
CA ARG A 369 12.72 4.85 11.81
C ARG A 369 13.53 5.58 12.91
N PRO A 370 14.51 6.45 12.60
CA PRO A 370 15.25 7.18 13.63
C PRO A 370 14.37 8.11 14.49
N TYR A 371 13.22 8.54 13.98
CA TYR A 371 12.33 9.48 14.67
C TYR A 371 11.30 8.80 15.58
N THR A 372 11.30 7.46 15.68
CA THR A 372 10.36 6.72 16.55
C THR A 372 10.59 6.92 18.04
N THR A 373 11.72 7.52 18.43
CA THR A 373 12.02 7.94 19.80
C THR A 373 11.25 9.20 20.21
N LYS A 374 10.73 9.98 19.23
CA LYS A 374 9.92 11.17 19.50
C LYS A 374 8.52 10.77 19.94
N LYS A 375 8.07 11.33 21.06
CA LYS A 375 6.85 10.93 21.80
C LYS A 375 5.59 10.79 20.95
N ARG A 376 5.38 11.68 19.97
CA ARG A 376 4.15 11.77 19.17
C ARG A 376 4.33 11.49 17.68
N PHE A 377 5.55 11.18 17.22
CA PHE A 377 5.85 11.14 15.77
C PHE A 377 4.98 10.15 15.00
N VAL A 378 4.82 8.93 15.52
CA VAL A 378 4.00 7.90 14.88
C VAL A 378 2.53 8.29 14.90
N GLN A 379 2.03 8.84 16.02
CA GLN A 379 0.66 9.32 16.17
C GLN A 379 0.34 10.43 15.19
N ASP A 380 1.22 11.41 15.09
CA ASP A 380 1.07 12.60 14.26
C ASP A 380 1.07 12.21 12.77
N LEU A 381 1.99 11.33 12.34
CA LEU A 381 2.01 10.79 10.98
C LEU A 381 0.74 10.01 10.63
N VAL A 382 0.31 9.10 11.51
CA VAL A 382 -0.90 8.29 11.28
C VAL A 382 -2.16 9.16 11.28
N THR A 383 -2.21 10.21 12.12
CA THR A 383 -3.31 11.19 12.15
C THR A 383 -3.45 11.90 10.81
N GLU A 384 -2.34 12.39 10.24
CA GLU A 384 -2.35 13.06 8.95
C GLU A 384 -2.69 12.11 7.80
N LEU A 385 -2.25 10.85 7.85
CA LEU A 385 -2.64 9.81 6.88
C LEU A 385 -4.13 9.49 6.91
N ILE A 386 -4.74 9.41 8.10
CA ILE A 386 -6.18 9.21 8.24
C ILE A 386 -6.94 10.40 7.67
N ARG A 387 -6.45 11.63 7.90
CA ARG A 387 -7.06 12.86 7.35
C ARG A 387 -6.99 12.92 5.84
N ILE A 388 -5.81 12.71 5.24
CA ILE A 388 -5.61 12.85 3.79
C ILE A 388 -6.36 11.76 3.00
N LEU A 389 -6.35 10.53 3.50
CA LEU A 389 -7.01 9.38 2.87
C LEU A 389 -8.50 9.24 3.24
N LYS A 390 -9.00 10.09 4.17
CA LYS A 390 -10.36 10.04 4.71
C LYS A 390 -10.74 8.64 5.22
N ILE A 391 -9.83 8.04 6.00
CA ILE A 391 -10.00 6.65 6.49
C ILE A 391 -11.14 6.62 7.52
N GLN A 392 -12.09 5.71 7.34
CA GLN A 392 -13.11 5.43 8.34
C GLN A 392 -12.45 4.81 9.58
N ILE A 393 -12.69 5.41 10.74
CA ILE A 393 -12.13 4.98 12.03
C ILE A 393 -13.19 4.82 13.12
N ASP A 394 -14.37 5.42 12.93
CA ASP A 394 -15.48 5.35 13.86
C ASP A 394 -16.37 4.15 13.51
N TYR A 395 -16.46 3.21 14.44
CA TYR A 395 -17.29 2.01 14.35
C TYR A 395 -18.27 1.91 15.53
N SER A 396 -18.45 3.00 16.29
CA SER A 396 -19.24 3.02 17.53
C SER A 396 -20.74 2.77 17.31
N GLU A 397 -21.26 3.12 16.14
CA GLU A 397 -22.65 2.88 15.73
C GLU A 397 -22.84 1.61 14.89
N GLU A 398 -21.77 0.94 14.46
CA GLU A 398 -21.88 -0.22 13.57
C GLU A 398 -22.25 -1.49 14.34
N ILE A 399 -23.30 -2.18 13.91
CA ILE A 399 -23.77 -3.44 14.53
C ILE A 399 -23.15 -4.66 13.82
N HIS A 400 -22.86 -4.53 12.52
CA HIS A 400 -22.23 -5.54 11.68
C HIS A 400 -20.78 -5.16 11.42
N HIS A 401 -19.82 -6.08 11.50
CA HIS A 401 -18.39 -5.75 11.40
C HIS A 401 -17.85 -5.83 9.96
N ASP A 402 -18.73 -5.92 8.96
CA ASP A 402 -18.33 -6.18 7.57
C ASP A 402 -17.58 -5.00 6.95
N SER A 403 -17.99 -3.75 7.23
CA SER A 403 -17.27 -2.58 6.71
C SER A 403 -15.89 -2.43 7.36
N LEU A 404 -15.78 -2.75 8.66
CA LEU A 404 -14.52 -2.82 9.39
C LEU A 404 -13.57 -3.88 8.80
N VAL A 405 -14.04 -5.10 8.54
CA VAL A 405 -13.24 -6.18 7.92
C VAL A 405 -12.70 -5.76 6.55
N ARG A 406 -13.54 -5.08 5.75
CA ARG A 406 -13.19 -4.59 4.41
C ARG A 406 -12.35 -3.32 4.39
N ASN A 407 -12.10 -2.67 5.54
CA ASN A 407 -11.29 -1.46 5.61
C ASN A 407 -9.79 -1.78 5.47
N GLY A 408 -9.33 -1.95 4.23
CA GLY A 408 -7.92 -2.14 3.90
C GLY A 408 -7.05 -0.91 4.19
N SER A 409 -7.62 0.30 4.16
CA SER A 409 -6.86 1.52 4.44
C SER A 409 -6.44 1.63 5.90
N LEU A 410 -7.30 1.24 6.85
CA LEU A 410 -6.96 1.17 8.27
C LEU A 410 -5.83 0.17 8.55
N GLN A 411 -5.74 -0.91 7.76
CA GLN A 411 -4.64 -1.87 7.85
C GLN A 411 -3.28 -1.18 7.61
N TYR A 412 -3.19 -0.19 6.71
CA TYR A 412 -1.94 0.54 6.47
C TYR A 412 -1.52 1.37 7.68
N CYS A 413 -2.45 2.08 8.33
CA CYS A 413 -2.17 2.84 9.55
C CYS A 413 -1.65 1.92 10.68
N LEU A 414 -2.33 0.81 10.92
CA LEU A 414 -1.91 -0.20 11.89
C LEU A 414 -0.56 -0.82 11.51
N SER A 415 -0.32 -1.04 10.22
CA SER A 415 0.95 -1.56 9.73
C SER A 415 2.12 -0.62 10.00
N ILE A 416 1.92 0.70 9.89
CA ILE A 416 2.94 1.70 10.24
C ILE A 416 3.23 1.63 11.73
N MET A 417 2.19 1.67 12.57
CA MET A 417 2.36 1.57 14.02
C MET A 417 3.07 0.28 14.45
N ASN A 418 2.76 -0.84 13.81
CA ASN A 418 3.38 -2.14 14.11
C ASN A 418 4.86 -2.16 13.73
N ALA A 419 5.19 -1.69 12.51
CA ALA A 419 6.56 -1.65 12.02
C ALA A 419 7.44 -0.69 12.84
N LEU A 420 6.96 0.53 13.08
CA LEU A 420 7.68 1.54 13.83
C LEU A 420 7.72 1.27 15.34
N GLY A 421 6.80 0.46 15.86
CA GLY A 421 6.78 0.03 17.25
C GLY A 421 7.58 -1.23 17.56
N PHE A 422 7.99 -2.00 16.56
CA PHE A 422 8.86 -3.17 16.74
C PHE A 422 10.28 -2.73 17.12
N ARG A 423 10.96 -3.39 18.07
CA ARG A 423 12.33 -3.04 18.51
C ARG A 423 13.31 -4.23 18.44
N GLY A 424 12.96 -5.27 17.69
CA GLY A 424 13.67 -6.55 17.64
C GLY A 424 12.96 -7.64 18.44
N ASP A 425 13.35 -8.90 18.20
CA ASP A 425 12.65 -10.08 18.72
C ASP A 425 12.75 -10.25 20.25
N PHE A 426 13.77 -9.63 20.85
CA PHE A 426 14.12 -9.73 22.27
C PHE A 426 14.04 -8.38 23.00
N HIS A 427 13.32 -7.41 22.44
CA HIS A 427 13.07 -6.13 23.07
C HIS A 427 11.56 -5.85 23.16
N PRO A 428 11.11 -5.14 24.21
CA PRO A 428 9.73 -4.72 24.32
C PRO A 428 9.27 -3.94 23.09
N ARG A 429 8.13 -4.33 22.51
CA ARG A 429 7.43 -3.49 21.52
C ARG A 429 6.91 -2.24 22.22
N SER A 430 6.85 -1.12 21.49
CA SER A 430 6.14 0.06 22.00
C SER A 430 4.66 -0.24 22.20
N PHE A 431 3.97 0.54 23.05
CA PHE A 431 2.54 0.43 23.30
C PHE A 431 1.71 0.34 22.02
N GLN A 432 1.94 1.27 21.08
CA GLN A 432 1.24 1.29 19.80
C GLN A 432 1.64 0.12 18.90
N GLY A 433 2.90 -0.32 18.96
CA GLY A 433 3.40 -1.49 18.26
C GLY A 433 2.70 -2.78 18.73
N LYS A 434 2.59 -2.98 20.04
CA LYS A 434 1.89 -4.12 20.65
C LYS A 434 0.40 -4.09 20.32
N PHE A 435 -0.27 -2.95 20.51
CA PHE A 435 -1.68 -2.76 20.15
C PHE A 435 -1.95 -3.09 18.68
N SER A 436 -1.18 -2.52 17.77
CA SER A 436 -1.36 -2.70 16.33
C SER A 436 -0.99 -4.11 15.85
N MET A 437 0.02 -4.75 16.43
CA MET A 437 0.35 -6.15 16.16
C MET A 437 -0.84 -7.07 16.47
N LEU A 438 -1.40 -6.96 17.69
CA LEU A 438 -2.56 -7.74 18.10
C LEU A 438 -3.76 -7.47 17.19
N PHE A 439 -4.03 -6.19 16.91
CA PHE A 439 -5.12 -5.78 16.02
C PHE A 439 -4.99 -6.42 14.62
N LEU A 440 -3.82 -6.32 14.00
CA LEU A 440 -3.57 -6.87 12.66
C LEU A 440 -3.74 -8.40 12.64
N ASN A 441 -3.34 -9.09 13.70
CA ASN A 441 -3.51 -10.53 13.84
C ASN A 441 -4.96 -10.93 14.08
N VAL A 442 -5.71 -10.18 14.89
CA VAL A 442 -7.16 -10.34 15.03
C VAL A 442 -7.87 -10.22 13.68
N ARG A 443 -7.56 -9.15 12.93
CA ARG A 443 -8.12 -8.95 11.59
C ARG A 443 -7.80 -10.14 10.68
N ASN A 444 -6.57 -10.61 10.70
CA ASN A 444 -6.12 -11.74 9.89
C ASN A 444 -6.90 -13.02 10.22
N VAL A 445 -7.07 -13.34 11.51
CA VAL A 445 -7.87 -14.49 11.96
C VAL A 445 -9.34 -14.38 11.51
N VAL A 446 -9.97 -13.22 11.71
CA VAL A 446 -11.36 -12.98 11.28
C VAL A 446 -11.51 -13.17 9.77
N VAL A 447 -10.57 -12.64 8.98
CA VAL A 447 -10.58 -12.78 7.51
C VAL A 447 -10.40 -14.23 7.09
N LEU A 448 -9.44 -14.96 7.68
CA LEU A 448 -9.19 -16.37 7.35
C LEU A 448 -10.41 -17.26 7.62
N ILE A 449 -11.01 -17.16 8.81
CA ILE A 449 -12.21 -17.93 9.15
C ILE A 449 -13.37 -17.57 8.21
N THR A 450 -13.54 -16.28 7.91
CA THR A 450 -14.62 -15.80 7.02
C THR A 450 -14.45 -16.33 5.60
N ILE A 451 -13.24 -16.29 5.04
CA ILE A 451 -12.96 -16.76 3.67
C ILE A 451 -13.17 -18.27 3.56
N ALA A 452 -12.68 -19.04 4.54
CA ALA A 452 -12.86 -20.49 4.55
C ALA A 452 -14.35 -20.86 4.64
N SER A 453 -15.14 -20.11 5.43
CA SER A 453 -16.55 -20.39 5.66
C SER A 453 -17.49 -19.89 4.55
N ASN A 454 -17.12 -18.82 3.83
CA ASN A 454 -17.98 -18.12 2.87
C ASN A 454 -17.41 -18.16 1.44
N THR A 455 -17.10 -19.36 0.95
CA THR A 455 -16.61 -19.54 -0.43
C THR A 455 -17.72 -19.17 -1.44
N PRO A 456 -17.44 -18.33 -2.46
CA PRO A 456 -18.44 -17.93 -3.46
C PRO A 456 -19.10 -19.13 -4.12
N VAL A 457 -20.40 -19.06 -4.42
CA VAL A 457 -21.19 -20.18 -4.97
C VAL A 457 -20.54 -20.79 -6.22
N THR A 458 -20.01 -19.95 -7.11
CA THR A 458 -19.32 -20.36 -8.34
C THR A 458 -18.05 -21.19 -8.11
N VAL A 459 -17.41 -21.04 -6.94
CA VAL A 459 -16.26 -21.83 -6.50
C VAL A 459 -16.72 -23.02 -5.66
N ARG A 460 -17.76 -22.82 -4.83
CA ARG A 460 -18.32 -23.81 -3.91
C ARG A 460 -18.82 -25.07 -4.60
N GLU A 461 -19.36 -24.96 -5.81
CA GLU A 461 -19.78 -26.10 -6.63
C GLU A 461 -18.61 -27.03 -7.01
N LYS A 462 -17.38 -26.53 -7.04
CA LYS A 462 -16.16 -27.27 -7.41
C LYS A 462 -15.26 -27.56 -6.22
N LEU A 463 -15.40 -26.81 -5.13
CA LEU A 463 -14.48 -26.82 -3.99
C LEU A 463 -15.10 -26.24 -2.72
N SER A 464 -15.03 -26.98 -1.61
CA SER A 464 -15.26 -26.46 -0.26
C SER A 464 -13.93 -26.48 0.51
N PRO A 465 -13.38 -25.33 0.92
CA PRO A 465 -12.17 -25.31 1.75
C PRO A 465 -12.33 -26.05 3.08
N LEU A 466 -13.56 -26.12 3.61
CA LEU A 466 -13.87 -26.81 4.86
C LEU A 466 -13.86 -28.35 4.76
N ASP A 467 -13.71 -28.88 3.54
CA ASP A 467 -13.53 -30.31 3.29
C ASP A 467 -12.03 -30.68 3.25
N ASP A 468 -11.14 -29.71 3.45
CA ASP A 468 -9.69 -29.90 3.46
C ASP A 468 -9.13 -29.88 4.89
N PRO A 469 -8.57 -30.99 5.42
CA PRO A 469 -8.01 -31.05 6.78
C PRO A 469 -6.95 -29.98 7.04
N GLU A 470 -6.10 -29.63 6.07
CA GLU A 470 -5.06 -28.61 6.28
C GLU A 470 -5.67 -27.21 6.52
N VAL A 471 -6.82 -26.93 5.90
CA VAL A 471 -7.58 -25.70 6.16
C VAL A 471 -8.13 -25.73 7.58
N ILE A 472 -8.77 -26.84 7.97
CA ILE A 472 -9.31 -26.97 9.33
C ILE A 472 -8.21 -26.85 10.38
N GLU A 473 -7.06 -27.50 10.22
CA GLU A 473 -5.89 -27.39 11.10
C GLU A 473 -5.39 -25.94 11.22
N THR A 474 -5.32 -25.21 10.11
CA THR A 474 -4.99 -23.78 10.11
C THR A 474 -6.01 -22.97 10.92
N LEU A 475 -7.30 -23.29 10.78
CA LEU A 475 -8.36 -22.65 11.56
C LEU A 475 -8.30 -23.05 13.05
N VAL A 476 -7.84 -24.26 13.40
CA VAL A 476 -7.63 -24.68 14.80
C VAL A 476 -6.58 -23.78 15.46
N GLY A 477 -5.46 -23.53 14.79
CA GLY A 477 -4.45 -22.59 15.29
C GLY A 477 -5.00 -21.16 15.43
N CYS A 478 -5.79 -20.70 14.45
CA CYS A 478 -6.46 -19.40 14.53
C CYS A 478 -7.43 -19.32 15.72
N ALA A 479 -8.21 -20.37 15.97
CA ALA A 479 -9.13 -20.44 17.11
C ALA A 479 -8.37 -20.42 18.44
N ARG A 480 -7.29 -21.21 18.56
CA ARG A 480 -6.42 -21.22 19.74
C ARG A 480 -5.85 -19.82 20.02
N TRP A 481 -5.22 -19.21 19.02
CA TRP A 481 -4.65 -17.86 19.16
C TRP A 481 -5.71 -16.82 19.58
N ALA A 482 -6.92 -16.90 19.03
CA ALA A 482 -8.00 -15.99 19.38
C ALA A 482 -8.53 -16.21 20.81
N LEU A 483 -8.62 -17.46 21.26
CA LEU A 483 -9.00 -17.80 22.64
C LEU A 483 -7.93 -17.35 23.64
N ASP A 484 -6.66 -17.59 23.33
CA ASP A 484 -5.52 -17.12 24.12
C ASP A 484 -5.53 -15.59 24.23
N LEU A 485 -5.83 -14.88 23.13
CA LEU A 485 -5.95 -13.42 23.14
C LEU A 485 -7.07 -12.94 24.06
N ILE A 486 -8.26 -13.55 23.96
CA ILE A 486 -9.40 -13.18 24.81
C ILE A 486 -9.03 -13.41 26.29
N ALA A 487 -8.48 -14.57 26.61
CA ALA A 487 -8.05 -14.91 27.96
C ALA A 487 -7.00 -13.92 28.49
N TRP A 488 -5.96 -13.64 27.72
CA TRP A 488 -4.90 -12.68 28.07
C TRP A 488 -5.45 -11.26 28.28
N LEU A 489 -6.34 -10.79 27.40
CA LEU A 489 -6.97 -9.48 27.57
C LEU A 489 -7.80 -9.41 28.85
N MET A 490 -8.54 -10.46 29.20
CA MET A 490 -9.33 -10.50 30.43
C MET A 490 -8.42 -10.53 31.66
N ASP A 491 -7.33 -11.28 31.62
CA ASP A 491 -6.32 -11.33 32.69
C ASP A 491 -5.71 -9.93 32.94
N CYS A 492 -5.25 -9.27 31.88
CA CYS A 492 -4.75 -7.89 31.97
C CYS A 492 -5.79 -6.89 32.51
N LEU A 493 -7.09 -7.09 32.24
CA LEU A 493 -8.14 -6.25 32.80
C LEU A 493 -8.40 -6.55 34.28
N PHE A 494 -8.32 -7.81 34.70
CA PHE A 494 -8.41 -8.19 36.11
C PHE A 494 -7.21 -7.67 36.91
N GLU A 495 -6.02 -7.62 36.32
CA GLU A 495 -4.87 -6.96 36.93
C GLU A 495 -5.14 -5.47 37.14
N LEU A 496 -5.60 -4.74 36.11
CA LEU A 496 -5.96 -3.31 36.24
C LEU A 496 -7.08 -3.08 37.25
N MET A 497 -8.04 -4.00 37.33
CA MET A 497 -9.13 -3.94 38.30
C MET A 497 -8.60 -3.97 39.74
N ASN A 498 -7.55 -4.75 40.01
CA ASN A 498 -6.92 -4.88 41.33
C ASN A 498 -5.76 -3.90 41.56
N ASP A 499 -5.44 -3.06 40.58
CA ASP A 499 -4.38 -2.06 40.68
C ASP A 499 -4.91 -0.78 41.35
N ASN A 500 -4.52 -0.58 42.61
CA ASN A 500 -4.94 0.59 43.40
C ASN A 500 -4.59 1.91 42.71
N HIS A 501 -3.41 2.01 42.09
CA HIS A 501 -3.01 3.25 41.42
C HIS A 501 -3.91 3.52 40.22
N PHE A 502 -4.19 2.50 39.39
CA PHE A 502 -5.14 2.61 38.29
C PHE A 502 -6.52 3.09 38.76
N GLN A 503 -7.04 2.52 39.86
CA GLN A 503 -8.35 2.90 40.41
C GLN A 503 -8.38 4.37 40.87
N GLU A 504 -7.31 4.87 41.47
CA GLU A 504 -7.19 6.28 41.88
C GLU A 504 -7.16 7.26 40.70
N LEU A 505 -6.73 6.82 39.51
CA LEU A 505 -6.74 7.64 38.28
C LEU A 505 -8.16 7.82 37.72
N LEU A 506 -9.11 6.97 38.12
CA LEU A 506 -10.50 7.07 37.70
C LEU A 506 -11.24 8.19 38.46
N THR A 507 -10.73 9.41 38.45
CA THR A 507 -11.39 10.62 38.99
C THR A 507 -11.35 11.74 37.98
N ARG A 508 -12.23 12.75 38.13
CA ARG A 508 -12.27 13.86 37.18
C ARG A 508 -10.95 14.63 37.14
N GLU A 509 -10.25 14.76 38.28
CA GLU A 509 -8.98 15.49 38.34
C GLU A 509 -7.84 14.71 37.66
N ARG A 510 -7.76 13.38 37.87
CA ARG A 510 -6.60 12.56 37.49
C ARG A 510 -6.77 11.75 36.22
N PHE A 511 -7.96 11.76 35.59
CA PHE A 511 -8.24 10.93 34.41
C PHE A 511 -7.28 11.16 33.22
N HIS A 512 -6.69 12.36 33.13
CA HIS A 512 -5.71 12.69 32.10
C HIS A 512 -4.37 11.93 32.24
N GLU A 513 -4.04 11.43 33.45
CA GLU A 513 -2.86 10.62 33.75
C GLU A 513 -3.03 9.15 33.35
N LEU A 514 -4.28 8.71 33.08
CA LEU A 514 -4.62 7.31 32.78
C LEU A 514 -3.83 6.74 31.60
N ALA A 515 -3.81 7.44 30.46
CA ALA A 515 -3.09 6.96 29.29
C ALA A 515 -1.57 6.90 29.52
N PRO A 516 -0.90 7.95 30.02
CA PRO A 516 0.51 7.86 30.41
C PRO A 516 0.83 6.66 31.30
N TYR A 517 0.01 6.37 32.32
CA TYR A 517 0.21 5.22 33.20
C TYR A 517 0.15 3.87 32.45
N LEU A 518 -0.85 3.70 31.58
CA LEU A 518 -0.99 2.50 30.77
C LEU A 518 0.15 2.34 29.75
N HIS A 519 0.69 3.45 29.23
CA HIS A 519 1.86 3.43 28.34
C HIS A 519 3.12 2.97 29.06
N GLU A 520 3.32 3.42 30.31
CA GLU A 520 4.46 2.99 31.15
C GLU A 520 4.40 1.48 31.44
N LYS A 521 3.21 0.97 31.77
CA LYS A 521 2.96 -0.46 31.98
C LYS A 521 2.93 -1.30 30.69
N ASN A 522 2.95 -0.65 29.53
CA ASN A 522 2.73 -1.27 28.22
C ASN A 522 1.47 -2.15 28.12
N ASN A 523 0.44 -1.85 28.94
CA ASN A 523 -0.80 -2.62 29.02
C ASN A 523 -1.85 -2.07 28.05
N VAL A 524 -2.02 -2.74 26.91
CA VAL A 524 -2.89 -2.30 25.82
C VAL A 524 -4.35 -2.73 25.99
N ALA A 525 -4.69 -3.57 26.97
CA ALA A 525 -5.99 -4.23 27.06
C ALA A 525 -7.15 -3.23 27.18
N PHE A 526 -7.00 -2.23 28.04
CA PHE A 526 -7.99 -1.16 28.18
C PHE A 526 -8.27 -0.43 26.85
N HIS A 527 -7.23 0.00 26.14
CA HIS A 527 -7.40 0.70 24.85
C HIS A 527 -7.98 -0.23 23.78
N PHE A 528 -7.66 -1.53 23.83
CA PHE A 528 -8.21 -2.53 22.92
C PHE A 528 -9.73 -2.72 23.09
N LEU A 529 -10.25 -2.57 24.31
CA LEU A 529 -11.69 -2.56 24.57
C LEU A 529 -12.35 -1.21 24.24
N MET A 530 -11.66 -0.09 24.49
CA MET A 530 -12.25 1.24 24.33
C MET A 530 -12.35 1.71 22.88
N SER A 531 -11.38 1.39 22.01
CA SER A 531 -11.46 1.77 20.60
C SER A 531 -12.57 0.98 19.90
N SER A 532 -13.48 1.68 19.22
CA SER A 532 -14.60 1.04 18.50
C SER A 532 -14.14 0.02 17.45
N SER A 533 -13.03 0.29 16.78
CA SER A 533 -12.48 -0.58 15.73
C SER A 533 -11.89 -1.89 16.28
N SER A 534 -11.09 -1.85 17.35
CA SER A 534 -10.55 -3.08 17.97
C SER A 534 -11.64 -3.86 18.71
N ARG A 535 -12.56 -3.16 19.41
CA ARG A 535 -13.72 -3.77 20.06
C ARG A 535 -14.63 -4.48 19.04
N GLY A 536 -14.92 -3.84 17.91
CA GLY A 536 -15.70 -4.46 16.84
C GLY A 536 -15.05 -5.73 16.29
N PHE A 537 -13.72 -5.75 16.19
CA PHE A 537 -12.98 -6.93 15.80
C PHE A 537 -12.95 -8.03 16.88
N LEU A 538 -12.92 -7.70 18.18
CA LEU A 538 -13.12 -8.67 19.25
C LEU A 538 -14.50 -9.31 19.17
N SER A 539 -15.56 -8.51 19.00
CA SER A 539 -16.91 -9.04 18.81
C SER A 539 -17.00 -9.93 17.56
N ALA A 540 -16.33 -9.55 16.46
CA ALA A 540 -16.24 -10.38 15.27
C ALA A 540 -15.52 -11.73 15.55
N ILE A 541 -14.44 -11.72 16.34
CA ILE A 541 -13.77 -12.95 16.77
C ILE A 541 -14.73 -13.83 17.57
N CYS A 542 -15.44 -13.30 18.57
CA CYS A 542 -16.36 -14.09 19.39
C CYS A 542 -17.39 -14.83 18.53
N ARG A 543 -17.99 -14.13 17.56
CA ARG A 543 -18.94 -14.73 16.61
C ARG A 543 -18.31 -15.80 15.73
N ARG A 544 -17.05 -15.63 15.32
CA ARG A 544 -16.33 -16.61 14.49
C ARG A 544 -15.93 -17.85 15.30
N LEU A 545 -15.54 -17.68 16.55
CA LEU A 545 -15.29 -18.80 17.47
C LEU A 545 -16.56 -19.61 17.73
N ALA A 546 -17.69 -18.96 18.03
CA ALA A 546 -18.98 -19.62 18.19
C ALA A 546 -19.41 -20.37 16.90
N HIS A 547 -19.13 -19.80 15.73
CA HIS A 547 -19.37 -20.47 14.46
C HIS A 547 -18.51 -21.73 14.29
N LEU A 548 -17.22 -21.66 14.61
CA LEU A 548 -16.31 -22.80 14.52
C LEU A 548 -16.71 -23.92 15.49
N GLU A 549 -17.10 -23.58 16.72
CA GLU A 549 -17.62 -24.54 17.70
C GLU A 549 -18.89 -25.24 17.22
N ALA A 550 -19.85 -24.48 16.70
CA ALA A 550 -21.08 -25.05 16.12
C ALA A 550 -20.79 -25.93 14.90
N LEU A 551 -19.82 -25.55 14.07
CA LEU A 551 -19.39 -26.30 12.91
C LEU A 551 -18.73 -27.63 13.31
N SER A 552 -17.77 -27.61 14.24
CA SER A 552 -17.09 -28.82 14.72
C SER A 552 -18.06 -29.77 15.42
N GLY A 553 -19.01 -29.24 16.21
CA GLY A 553 -20.05 -30.06 16.84
C GLY A 553 -20.92 -30.80 15.82
N ARG A 554 -21.37 -30.10 14.76
CA ARG A 554 -22.12 -30.74 13.65
C ARG A 554 -21.29 -31.77 12.90
N ALA A 555 -20.00 -31.48 12.65
CA ALA A 555 -19.11 -32.39 11.94
C ALA A 555 -18.87 -33.68 12.75
N ILE A 556 -18.65 -33.58 14.06
CA ILE A 556 -18.49 -34.75 14.95
C ILE A 556 -19.74 -35.62 14.94
N GLU A 557 -20.93 -35.01 15.05
CA GLU A 557 -22.19 -35.77 15.01
C GLU A 557 -22.42 -36.44 13.65
N PHE A 558 -22.04 -35.78 12.56
CA PHE A 558 -22.08 -36.37 11.21
C PHE A 558 -21.20 -37.62 11.12
N TYR A 559 -19.93 -37.54 11.52
CA TYR A 559 -19.02 -38.69 11.47
C TYR A 559 -19.41 -39.81 12.44
N ARG A 560 -20.00 -39.47 13.58
CA ARG A 560 -20.57 -40.45 14.53
C ARG A 560 -21.69 -41.25 13.89
N LYS A 561 -22.64 -40.58 13.22
CA LYS A 561 -23.74 -41.24 12.49
C LYS A 561 -23.24 -42.06 11.30
N GLN A 562 -22.27 -41.55 10.56
CA GLN A 562 -21.68 -42.28 9.43
C GLN A 562 -21.00 -43.58 9.87
N SER A 563 -20.26 -43.54 10.99
CA SER A 563 -19.61 -44.73 11.57
C SER A 563 -20.62 -45.80 12.00
N ALA A 564 -21.82 -45.40 12.45
CA ALA A 564 -22.89 -46.33 12.84
C ALA A 564 -23.62 -46.99 11.65
N VAL A 565 -23.49 -46.46 10.43
CA VAL A 565 -24.15 -46.99 9.21
C VAL A 565 -23.24 -47.94 8.41
N VAL A 566 -21.91 -47.88 8.62
CA VAL A 566 -20.91 -48.66 7.87
C VAL A 566 -20.88 -50.16 8.22
N GLU A 567 -21.63 -50.62 9.22
CA GLU A 567 -21.79 -52.06 9.50
C GLU A 567 -22.60 -52.83 8.42
N GLY A 568 -23.16 -52.17 7.39
CA GLY A 568 -24.03 -52.84 6.40
C GLY A 568 -23.70 -52.66 4.91
N VAL A 569 -23.06 -51.57 4.45
CA VAL A 569 -22.83 -51.33 3.01
C VAL A 569 -21.52 -50.57 2.76
N ALA A 570 -20.61 -51.17 2.01
CA ALA A 570 -19.35 -50.59 1.57
C ALA A 570 -19.59 -49.49 0.51
N GLY A 571 -19.53 -48.20 0.88
CA GLY A 571 -19.69 -47.13 -0.11
C GLY A 571 -19.32 -45.70 0.29
N GLY A 572 -19.16 -45.35 1.57
CA GLY A 572 -18.80 -44.00 1.99
C GLY A 572 -17.37 -43.91 2.51
N ARG A 573 -16.44 -43.33 1.74
CA ARG A 573 -15.04 -43.11 2.17
C ARG A 573 -15.00 -42.25 3.45
N ALA A 574 -14.67 -42.85 4.58
CA ALA A 574 -14.29 -42.10 5.77
C ALA A 574 -13.04 -41.28 5.45
N ALA A 575 -13.04 -39.98 5.78
CA ALA A 575 -11.88 -39.10 5.66
C ALA A 575 -11.27 -38.91 7.06
N PRO A 576 -10.44 -39.87 7.56
CA PRO A 576 -9.99 -39.87 8.96
C PRO A 576 -9.22 -38.61 9.35
N GLN A 577 -8.44 -38.03 8.43
CA GLN A 577 -7.69 -36.79 8.66
C GLN A 577 -8.62 -35.60 8.90
N LEU A 578 -9.71 -35.49 8.14
CA LEU A 578 -10.67 -34.39 8.29
C LEU A 578 -11.47 -34.53 9.59
N GLN A 579 -11.85 -35.75 9.94
CA GLN A 579 -12.49 -36.04 11.23
C GLN A 579 -11.57 -35.66 12.39
N GLN A 580 -10.28 -36.02 12.33
CA GLN A 580 -9.29 -35.67 13.35
C GLN A 580 -9.10 -34.15 13.46
N ALA A 581 -9.07 -33.44 12.33
CA ALA A 581 -8.96 -31.97 12.34
C ALA A 581 -10.18 -31.29 13.00
N TYR A 582 -11.40 -31.78 12.74
CA TYR A 582 -12.60 -31.28 13.42
C TYR A 582 -12.67 -31.66 14.90
N GLN A 583 -12.13 -32.82 15.30
CA GLN A 583 -11.97 -33.17 16.71
C GLN A 583 -11.00 -32.22 17.41
N ALA A 584 -9.87 -31.88 16.78
CA ALA A 584 -8.93 -30.90 17.31
C ALA A 584 -9.57 -29.51 17.44
N MET A 585 -10.39 -29.10 16.46
CA MET A 585 -11.19 -27.87 16.55
C MET A 585 -12.11 -27.89 17.76
N GLN A 586 -12.90 -28.94 17.93
CA GLN A 586 -13.81 -29.07 19.07
C GLN A 586 -13.06 -29.06 20.41
N GLN A 587 -11.92 -29.74 20.49
CA GLN A 587 -11.09 -29.74 21.70
C GLN A 587 -10.65 -28.33 22.05
N VAL A 588 -10.15 -27.56 21.07
CA VAL A 588 -9.71 -26.17 21.29
C VAL A 588 -10.87 -25.27 21.70
N THR A 589 -12.00 -25.32 21.00
CA THR A 589 -13.14 -24.43 21.29
C THR A 589 -13.82 -24.75 22.62
N SER A 590 -13.83 -26.02 23.04
CA SER A 590 -14.41 -26.45 24.33
C SER A 590 -13.46 -26.26 25.52
N SER A 591 -12.14 -26.15 25.30
CA SER A 591 -11.15 -25.95 26.36
C SER A 591 -10.87 -24.48 26.69
N ALA A 592 -11.70 -23.55 26.20
CA ALA A 592 -11.51 -22.12 26.42
C ALA A 592 -11.44 -21.77 27.91
N LEU A 593 -10.44 -20.97 28.30
CA LEU A 593 -10.28 -20.50 29.69
C LEU A 593 -11.39 -19.52 30.10
N VAL A 594 -12.00 -18.89 29.11
CA VAL A 594 -13.07 -17.91 29.25
C VAL A 594 -14.19 -18.27 28.30
N LYS A 595 -15.44 -18.18 28.75
CA LYS A 595 -16.60 -18.43 27.89
C LYS A 595 -16.80 -17.28 26.90
N VAL A 596 -16.68 -17.61 25.62
CA VAL A 596 -16.77 -16.64 24.51
C VAL A 596 -18.09 -15.87 24.51
N SER A 597 -19.21 -16.53 24.85
CA SER A 597 -20.53 -15.90 24.90
C SER A 597 -20.66 -14.86 26.02
N GLU A 598 -20.03 -15.09 27.17
CA GLU A 598 -20.03 -14.13 28.29
C GLU A 598 -19.16 -12.91 27.94
N VAL A 599 -18.04 -13.11 27.23
CA VAL A 599 -17.21 -12.02 26.70
C VAL A 599 -17.97 -11.21 25.66
N GLU A 600 -18.68 -11.84 24.72
CA GLU A 600 -19.50 -11.13 23.73
C GLU A 600 -20.61 -10.30 24.43
N THR A 601 -21.20 -10.82 25.50
CA THR A 601 -22.18 -10.10 26.31
C THR A 601 -21.55 -8.86 26.97
N LEU A 602 -20.37 -9.00 27.58
CA LEU A 602 -19.63 -7.90 28.19
C LEU A 602 -19.28 -6.80 27.16
N LEU A 603 -18.77 -7.18 25.99
CA LEU A 603 -18.43 -6.26 24.91
C LEU A 603 -19.66 -5.54 24.34
N THR A 604 -20.80 -6.23 24.26
CA THR A 604 -22.07 -5.67 23.80
C THR A 604 -22.62 -4.65 24.80
N GLY A 605 -22.57 -4.96 26.09
CA GLY A 605 -22.94 -4.03 27.17
C GLY A 605 -22.13 -2.74 27.10
N LEU A 606 -20.80 -2.86 27.10
CA LEU A 606 -19.88 -1.72 26.99
C LEU A 606 -20.12 -0.89 25.72
N SER A 607 -20.36 -1.55 24.58
CA SER A 607 -20.64 -0.87 23.30
C SER A 607 -21.93 -0.05 23.36
N ASN A 608 -22.97 -0.57 23.99
CA ASN A 608 -24.25 0.13 24.14
C ASN A 608 -24.10 1.36 25.04
N GLU A 609 -23.35 1.27 26.14
CA GLU A 609 -23.10 2.39 27.04
C GLU A 609 -22.27 3.50 26.38
N ILE A 610 -21.21 3.13 25.66
CA ILE A 610 -20.41 4.09 24.88
C ILE A 610 -21.27 4.82 23.84
N ARG A 611 -22.14 4.09 23.13
CA ARG A 611 -23.07 4.67 22.15
C ARG A 611 -24.05 5.64 22.81
N GLN A 612 -24.62 5.26 23.96
CA GLN A 612 -25.51 6.12 24.73
C GLN A 612 -24.79 7.38 25.23
N ALA A 613 -23.56 7.27 25.73
CA ALA A 613 -22.79 8.44 26.14
C ALA A 613 -22.59 9.41 24.95
N TYR A 614 -22.17 8.91 23.79
CA TYR A 614 -22.06 9.74 22.59
C TYR A 614 -23.37 10.46 22.26
N GLN A 615 -24.51 9.77 22.33
CA GLN A 615 -25.84 10.36 22.09
C GLN A 615 -26.19 11.46 23.11
N ILE A 616 -25.72 11.34 24.35
CA ILE A 616 -26.00 12.30 25.43
C ILE A 616 -25.14 13.56 25.31
N PHE A 617 -23.81 13.42 25.20
CA PHE A 617 -22.92 14.58 25.34
C PHE A 617 -22.58 15.28 24.00
N LEU A 618 -22.59 14.58 22.86
CA LEU A 618 -22.23 15.19 21.57
C LEU A 618 -23.17 16.33 21.14
N PRO A 619 -24.51 16.23 21.32
CA PRO A 619 -25.40 17.34 20.99
C PRO A 619 -25.09 18.61 21.79
N SER A 620 -24.74 18.47 23.07
CA SER A 620 -24.36 19.59 23.94
C SER A 620 -23.04 20.21 23.49
N LEU A 621 -22.03 19.37 23.20
CA LEU A 621 -20.73 19.81 22.71
C LEU A 621 -20.84 20.55 21.37
N ALA A 622 -21.60 20.00 20.41
CA ALA A 622 -21.77 20.60 19.09
C ALA A 622 -22.49 21.96 19.14
N LYS A 623 -23.51 22.10 20.00
CA LYS A 623 -24.18 23.40 20.24
C LYS A 623 -23.25 24.44 20.85
N SER A 624 -22.37 24.04 21.77
CA SER A 624 -21.42 24.95 22.41
C SER A 624 -20.34 25.50 21.47
N GLN A 625 -19.92 24.70 20.48
CA GLN A 625 -18.92 25.12 19.49
C GLN A 625 -19.51 25.97 18.38
N ASN A 626 -20.81 25.82 18.07
CA ASN A 626 -21.44 26.51 16.95
C ASN A 626 -22.89 26.87 17.30
N ASN A 627 -23.10 28.06 17.88
CA ASN A 627 -24.40 28.55 18.39
C ASN A 627 -25.55 28.60 17.36
N GLN A 628 -25.31 28.29 16.07
CA GLN A 628 -26.30 28.36 14.99
C GLN A 628 -26.47 27.07 14.17
N SER A 629 -25.79 25.96 14.49
CA SER A 629 -25.91 24.73 13.69
C SER A 629 -27.25 24.01 13.95
N GLN A 630 -28.19 24.07 12.99
CA GLN A 630 -29.45 23.32 13.02
C GLN A 630 -29.48 22.22 11.94
N GLY A 631 -30.19 21.12 12.21
CA GLY A 631 -30.39 20.02 11.24
C GLY A 631 -29.09 19.32 10.82
N LYS A 632 -28.93 19.06 9.51
CA LYS A 632 -27.83 18.27 8.93
C LYS A 632 -26.42 18.73 9.33
N GLN A 633 -26.22 20.02 9.61
CA GLN A 633 -24.90 20.56 9.97
C GLN A 633 -24.52 20.24 11.42
N LEU A 634 -25.52 20.12 12.31
CA LEU A 634 -25.30 19.62 13.67
C LEU A 634 -24.88 18.15 13.62
N ASP A 635 -25.55 17.33 12.81
CA ASP A 635 -25.23 15.91 12.64
C ASP A 635 -23.81 15.69 12.09
N MET A 636 -23.39 16.49 11.09
CA MET A 636 -22.02 16.44 10.56
C MET A 636 -20.98 16.81 11.61
N THR A 637 -21.26 17.84 12.44
CA THR A 637 -20.36 18.28 13.51
C THR A 637 -20.23 17.21 14.60
N MET A 638 -21.35 16.60 15.00
CA MET A 638 -21.37 15.50 15.96
C MET A 638 -20.59 14.28 15.44
N LYS A 639 -20.80 13.91 14.17
CA LYS A 639 -20.06 12.82 13.53
C LYS A 639 -18.55 13.12 13.48
N ALA A 640 -18.16 14.34 13.09
CA ALA A 640 -16.76 14.75 13.06
C ALA A 640 -16.11 14.72 14.46
N ALA A 641 -16.81 15.20 15.49
CA ALA A 641 -16.34 15.15 16.87
C ALA A 641 -16.15 13.71 17.36
N ARG A 642 -17.11 12.81 17.06
CA ARG A 642 -17.00 11.39 17.40
C ARG A 642 -15.83 10.71 16.69
N VAL A 643 -15.66 10.96 15.40
CA VAL A 643 -14.51 10.48 14.61
C VAL A 643 -13.20 10.92 15.26
N GLN A 644 -13.08 12.18 15.69
CA GLN A 644 -11.87 12.68 16.35
C GLN A 644 -11.61 12.02 17.71
N MET A 645 -12.67 11.73 18.48
CA MET A 645 -12.54 11.01 19.75
C MET A 645 -12.10 9.56 19.54
N GLU A 646 -12.72 8.84 18.60
CA GLU A 646 -12.35 7.48 18.23
C GLU A 646 -10.92 7.40 17.65
N LEU A 647 -10.50 8.42 16.89
CA LEU A 647 -9.12 8.55 16.42
C LEU A 647 -8.14 8.61 17.59
N SER A 648 -8.46 9.45 18.56
CA SER A 648 -7.61 9.68 19.73
C SER A 648 -7.46 8.39 20.54
N ILE A 649 -8.56 7.66 20.77
CA ILE A 649 -8.54 6.37 21.48
C ILE A 649 -7.74 5.32 20.68
N LEU A 650 -7.95 5.22 19.35
CA LEU A 650 -7.19 4.31 18.49
C LEU A 650 -5.68 4.59 18.55
N LEU A 651 -5.29 5.85 18.61
CA LEU A 651 -3.91 6.30 18.75
C LEU A 651 -3.44 6.38 20.20
N SER A 652 -4.09 5.63 21.09
CA SER A 652 -3.67 5.39 22.48
C SER A 652 -3.71 6.62 23.39
N ALA A 653 -4.57 7.60 23.09
CA ALA A 653 -4.89 8.67 24.03
C ALA A 653 -5.99 8.24 25.00
N ALA A 654 -6.09 8.94 26.13
CA ALA A 654 -7.15 8.70 27.11
C ALA A 654 -8.54 8.88 26.47
N PRO A 655 -9.54 8.05 26.84
CA PRO A 655 -10.90 8.25 26.39
C PRO A 655 -11.46 9.63 26.79
N PRO A 656 -12.53 10.12 26.15
CA PRO A 656 -13.17 11.37 26.53
C PRO A 656 -13.65 11.35 27.99
N ALA A 657 -13.52 12.47 28.70
CA ALA A 657 -13.97 12.60 30.10
C ALA A 657 -15.43 12.14 30.36
N PRO A 658 -16.41 12.32 29.45
CA PRO A 658 -17.75 11.76 29.61
C PRO A 658 -17.81 10.24 29.78
N PHE A 659 -16.77 9.49 29.37
CA PHE A 659 -16.72 8.03 29.56
C PHE A 659 -16.30 7.61 30.96
N LEU A 660 -15.88 8.53 31.83
CA LEU A 660 -15.41 8.21 33.18
C LEU A 660 -16.42 7.37 33.97
N GLN A 661 -17.71 7.68 33.90
CA GLN A 661 -18.74 6.93 34.63
C GLN A 661 -18.95 5.51 34.06
N ILE A 662 -18.85 5.36 32.73
CA ILE A 662 -18.90 4.06 32.06
C ILE A 662 -17.71 3.21 32.51
N ILE A 663 -16.52 3.79 32.52
CA ILE A 663 -15.29 3.09 32.92
C ILE A 663 -15.36 2.68 34.39
N LYS A 664 -15.84 3.58 35.28
CA LYS A 664 -16.07 3.23 36.69
C LYS A 664 -17.05 2.07 36.85
N LYS A 665 -18.18 2.13 36.15
CA LYS A 665 -19.17 1.05 36.19
C LYS A 665 -18.56 -0.27 35.69
N PHE A 666 -17.83 -0.22 34.58
CA PHE A 666 -17.17 -1.38 34.02
C PHE A 666 -16.23 -2.04 35.02
N PHE A 667 -15.32 -1.29 35.65
CA PHE A 667 -14.35 -1.84 36.60
C PHE A 667 -14.92 -2.19 37.98
N ASN A 668 -16.00 -1.54 38.43
CA ASN A 668 -16.57 -1.76 39.76
C ASN A 668 -17.78 -2.70 39.78
N THR A 669 -18.41 -2.95 38.62
CA THR A 669 -19.64 -3.74 38.54
C THR A 669 -19.55 -4.82 37.47
N ASP A 670 -19.35 -4.45 36.21
CA ASP A 670 -19.51 -5.39 35.10
C ASP A 670 -18.35 -6.41 35.02
N LEU A 671 -17.11 -5.93 35.16
CA LEU A 671 -15.91 -6.75 35.14
C LEU A 671 -15.80 -7.65 36.40
N PRO A 672 -16.10 -7.18 37.64
CA PRO A 672 -16.22 -8.06 38.79
C PRO A 672 -17.29 -9.15 38.65
N ALA A 673 -18.47 -8.80 38.11
CA ALA A 673 -19.53 -9.78 37.87
C ALA A 673 -19.09 -10.86 36.88
N PHE A 674 -18.39 -10.45 35.81
CA PHE A 674 -17.78 -11.37 34.86
C PHE A 674 -16.63 -12.18 35.48
N ARG A 675 -15.79 -11.59 36.33
CA ARG A 675 -14.71 -12.31 37.01
C ARG A 675 -15.23 -13.48 37.85
N ASN A 676 -16.43 -13.37 38.41
CA ASN A 676 -17.05 -14.45 39.18
C ASN A 676 -17.40 -15.69 38.34
N THR A 677 -17.40 -15.59 37.01
CA THR A 677 -17.65 -16.72 36.10
C THR A 677 -16.36 -17.32 35.52
N VAL A 678 -15.20 -16.75 35.86
CA VAL A 678 -13.88 -17.14 35.34
C VAL A 678 -12.98 -17.57 36.50
N ASP A 679 -12.11 -18.56 36.26
CA ASP A 679 -11.07 -18.95 37.21
C ASP A 679 -9.81 -18.09 36.98
N PRO A 680 -9.50 -17.11 37.84
CA PRO A 680 -8.37 -16.20 37.64
C PRO A 680 -7.02 -16.92 37.77
N GLY A 681 -6.94 -17.98 38.57
CA GLY A 681 -5.71 -18.76 38.73
C GLY A 681 -5.34 -19.45 37.42
N ARG A 682 -6.33 -19.98 36.69
CA ARG A 682 -6.11 -20.59 35.38
C ARG A 682 -5.69 -19.59 34.31
N LEU A 683 -6.14 -18.33 34.39
CA LEU A 683 -5.68 -17.28 33.49
C LEU A 683 -4.23 -16.88 33.79
N PHE A 684 -3.89 -16.67 35.06
CA PHE A 684 -2.57 -16.25 35.49
C PHE A 684 -1.48 -17.26 35.11
N PHE A 685 -1.76 -18.56 35.23
CA PHE A 685 -0.81 -19.63 34.88
C PHE A 685 -0.92 -20.12 33.44
N ALA A 686 -1.75 -19.49 32.60
CA ALA A 686 -1.87 -19.88 31.20
C ALA A 686 -0.63 -19.51 30.39
N ASN A 687 -0.37 -20.27 29.33
CA ASN A 687 0.69 -19.97 28.38
C ASN A 687 0.15 -19.09 27.24
N TYR A 688 0.68 -17.87 27.11
CA TYR A 688 0.34 -16.91 26.06
C TYR A 688 1.46 -16.70 25.01
N ASP A 689 2.44 -17.60 24.94
CA ASP A 689 3.59 -17.54 24.00
C ASP A 689 3.14 -17.31 22.54
N LEU A 690 2.00 -17.87 22.13
CA LEU A 690 1.45 -17.71 20.77
C LEU A 690 1.07 -16.28 20.40
N LEU A 691 0.81 -15.42 21.39
CA LEU A 691 0.45 -14.03 21.17
C LEU A 691 1.66 -13.14 20.92
N GLU A 692 2.86 -13.58 21.32
CA GLU A 692 4.11 -12.82 21.26
C GLU A 692 4.00 -11.45 21.98
N VAL A 693 3.31 -11.42 23.12
CA VAL A 693 3.01 -10.21 23.92
C VAL A 693 3.98 -9.97 25.08
N GLU A 694 4.84 -10.94 25.38
CA GLU A 694 5.87 -10.87 26.43
C GLU A 694 6.79 -9.64 26.21
N ASP A 695 6.96 -8.86 27.26
CA ASP A 695 7.75 -7.63 27.23
C ASP A 695 8.46 -7.29 28.54
N ASP A 696 8.29 -8.09 29.59
CA ASP A 696 9.13 -7.98 30.77
C ASP A 696 10.51 -8.62 30.54
N GLU A 697 11.50 -8.13 31.27
CA GLU A 697 12.90 -8.53 31.10
C GLU A 697 13.10 -10.04 31.32
N HIS A 698 12.40 -10.63 32.28
CA HIS A 698 12.52 -12.04 32.61
C HIS A 698 11.96 -12.93 31.49
N SER A 699 10.75 -12.67 31.01
CA SER A 699 10.15 -13.43 29.91
C SER A 699 10.94 -13.29 28.61
N LEU A 700 11.43 -12.09 28.30
CA LEU A 700 12.29 -11.86 27.13
C LEU A 700 13.63 -12.59 27.25
N ALA A 701 14.26 -12.61 28.43
CA ALA A 701 15.47 -13.38 28.69
C ALA A 701 15.21 -14.89 28.56
N ALA A 702 14.09 -15.38 29.10
CA ALA A 702 13.67 -16.77 28.96
C ALA A 702 13.42 -17.14 27.49
N LYS A 703 12.74 -16.28 26.71
CA LYS A 703 12.56 -16.44 25.26
C LYS A 703 13.90 -16.52 24.53
N LYS A 704 14.85 -15.63 24.86
CA LYS A 704 16.20 -15.64 24.30
C LYS A 704 16.95 -16.95 24.62
N ALA A 705 16.82 -17.44 25.85
CA ALA A 705 17.45 -18.69 26.31
C ALA A 705 16.82 -19.95 25.69
N ARG A 706 15.49 -19.95 25.44
CA ARG A 706 14.75 -21.02 24.74
C ARG A 706 15.16 -21.18 23.27
N GLY A 707 15.92 -20.23 22.71
CA GLY A 707 16.34 -20.22 21.32
C GLY A 707 15.29 -19.62 20.39
N MET A 708 15.53 -19.70 19.08
CA MET A 708 14.68 -19.09 18.05
C MET A 708 13.40 -19.90 17.82
N VAL A 709 12.39 -19.66 18.66
CA VAL A 709 11.01 -20.14 18.45
C VAL A 709 10.17 -18.97 17.91
N TYR A 710 9.49 -19.19 16.80
CA TYR A 710 8.64 -18.19 16.15
C TYR A 710 7.19 -18.69 16.07
N VAL A 711 6.24 -17.78 15.86
CA VAL A 711 4.85 -18.12 15.58
C VAL A 711 4.59 -17.96 14.09
N ASP A 712 4.12 -19.03 13.44
CA ASP A 712 3.65 -18.97 12.05
C ASP A 712 2.41 -18.08 11.97
N VAL A 713 2.46 -17.01 11.18
CA VAL A 713 1.33 -16.05 11.08
C VAL A 713 0.10 -16.64 10.41
N PHE A 714 0.25 -17.66 9.54
CA PHE A 714 -0.85 -18.28 8.83
C PHE A 714 -1.48 -19.41 9.66
N LYS A 715 -0.67 -20.37 10.11
CA LYS A 715 -1.11 -21.54 10.89
C LYS A 715 -1.28 -21.26 12.37
N ARG A 716 -0.72 -20.17 12.91
CA ARG A 716 -0.77 -19.80 14.34
C ARG A 716 -0.24 -20.88 15.26
N MET A 717 0.90 -21.45 14.87
CA MET A 717 1.60 -22.49 15.63
C MET A 717 3.07 -22.13 15.79
N GLN A 718 3.70 -22.65 16.83
CA GLN A 718 5.14 -22.48 17.02
C GLN A 718 5.92 -23.22 15.94
N ILE A 719 6.91 -22.55 15.36
CA ILE A 719 7.84 -23.09 14.37
C ILE A 719 9.28 -22.83 14.80
N ARG A 720 10.17 -23.77 14.45
CA ARG A 720 11.61 -23.72 14.77
C ARG A 720 12.46 -23.90 13.52
N PRO A 721 13.53 -23.09 13.34
CA PRO A 721 14.38 -23.15 12.16
C PRO A 721 14.81 -24.59 11.89
N SER A 722 14.65 -25.03 10.66
CA SER A 722 15.04 -26.36 10.23
C SER A 722 15.77 -26.26 8.90
N PRO A 723 16.91 -26.95 8.72
CA PRO A 723 17.65 -26.95 7.45
C PRO A 723 16.81 -27.50 6.28
N ASN A 724 15.80 -28.31 6.58
CA ASN A 724 14.94 -28.95 5.58
C ASN A 724 13.68 -28.13 5.25
N LYS A 725 13.40 -27.05 5.99
CA LYS A 725 12.23 -26.21 5.78
C LYS A 725 12.66 -24.86 5.21
N GLN A 726 11.86 -24.37 4.27
CA GLN A 726 12.03 -23.04 3.69
C GLN A 726 10.93 -22.15 4.23
N TRP A 727 11.26 -20.93 4.63
CA TRP A 727 10.35 -20.01 5.30
C TRP A 727 10.27 -18.69 4.57
N ARG A 728 9.20 -17.94 4.84
CA ARG A 728 9.02 -16.56 4.41
C ARG A 728 9.09 -15.64 5.61
N ARG A 729 9.70 -14.47 5.42
CA ARG A 729 9.72 -13.38 6.39
C ARG A 729 9.13 -12.14 5.78
N CYS A 730 8.29 -11.44 6.54
CA CYS A 730 7.74 -10.18 6.10
C CYS A 730 8.82 -9.10 6.09
N SER A 731 8.98 -8.40 4.96
CA SER A 731 9.92 -7.27 4.83
C SER A 731 9.68 -6.13 5.81
N ARG A 732 8.45 -6.04 6.34
CA ARG A 732 7.97 -4.90 7.13
C ARG A 732 7.91 -5.17 8.63
N CYS A 733 7.15 -6.19 9.04
CA CYS A 733 6.94 -6.48 10.47
C CYS A 733 7.74 -7.67 10.98
N THR A 734 8.63 -8.21 10.12
CA THR A 734 9.52 -9.34 10.40
C THR A 734 8.85 -10.65 10.82
N ALA A 735 7.52 -10.70 10.79
CA ALA A 735 6.77 -11.92 11.09
C ALA A 735 7.08 -13.00 10.06
N VAL A 736 6.89 -14.26 10.45
CA VAL A 736 7.31 -15.41 9.65
C VAL A 736 6.15 -16.35 9.34
N MET A 737 6.31 -17.12 8.29
CA MET A 737 5.47 -18.26 7.96
C MET A 737 6.34 -19.35 7.33
N GLU A 738 6.03 -20.61 7.60
CA GLU A 738 6.59 -21.72 6.83
C GLU A 738 6.18 -21.56 5.36
N ASP A 739 7.11 -21.79 4.44
CA ASP A 739 6.77 -21.81 3.02
C ASP A 739 5.96 -23.08 2.74
N VAL A 740 4.71 -22.88 2.35
CA VAL A 740 3.76 -23.96 2.09
C VAL A 740 3.30 -23.88 0.64
N PHE A 741 3.37 -25.01 -0.05
CA PHE A 741 2.78 -25.20 -1.37
C PHE A 741 1.56 -26.11 -1.19
N GLY A 742 0.37 -25.56 -1.43
CA GLY A 742 -0.85 -26.35 -1.39
C GLY A 742 -0.88 -27.35 -2.54
N SER A 743 -0.95 -28.64 -2.23
CA SER A 743 -1.28 -29.68 -3.24
C SER A 743 -2.78 -29.76 -3.49
N ARG A 744 -3.59 -29.31 -2.52
CA ARG A 744 -5.05 -29.32 -2.55
C ARG A 744 -5.61 -27.94 -2.88
N SER A 745 -6.68 -27.93 -3.66
CA SER A 745 -7.31 -26.71 -4.16
C SER A 745 -7.92 -25.87 -3.04
N GLY A 746 -8.42 -26.49 -1.96
CA GLY A 746 -8.99 -25.83 -0.77
C GLY A 746 -7.97 -25.00 -0.02
N PHE A 747 -6.88 -25.64 0.39
CA PHE A 747 -5.76 -24.97 1.01
C PHE A 747 -5.14 -23.90 0.11
N THR A 748 -4.94 -24.19 -1.18
CA THR A 748 -4.40 -23.22 -2.15
C THR A 748 -5.31 -22.00 -2.30
N PHE A 749 -6.63 -22.18 -2.26
CA PHE A 749 -7.58 -21.07 -2.30
C PHE A 749 -7.43 -20.16 -1.09
N VAL A 750 -7.37 -20.72 0.13
CA VAL A 750 -7.23 -19.94 1.37
C VAL A 750 -5.86 -19.28 1.46
N LEU A 751 -4.78 -20.02 1.17
CA LEU A 751 -3.42 -19.50 1.13
C LEU A 751 -3.26 -18.40 0.07
N GLY A 752 -3.92 -18.54 -1.07
CA GLY A 752 -3.92 -17.55 -2.15
C GLY A 752 -4.49 -16.19 -1.75
N GLN A 753 -5.22 -16.10 -0.63
CA GLN A 753 -5.70 -14.84 -0.05
C GLN A 753 -4.68 -14.17 0.88
N GLN A 754 -3.57 -14.86 1.21
CA GLN A 754 -2.49 -14.40 2.09
C GLN A 754 -1.19 -14.09 1.33
N ARG A 755 -1.32 -13.53 0.12
CA ARG A 755 -0.16 -13.11 -0.71
C ARG A 755 0.74 -12.07 -0.03
N LYS A 756 0.21 -11.38 0.98
CA LYS A 756 0.92 -10.41 1.82
C LYS A 756 0.78 -10.82 3.27
N CYS A 757 1.69 -10.37 4.12
CA CYS A 757 1.61 -10.59 5.57
C CYS A 757 0.33 -9.95 6.16
N SER A 758 -0.03 -10.32 7.39
CA SER A 758 -1.13 -9.69 8.15
C SER A 758 -1.00 -8.15 8.24
N CYS A 759 0.22 -7.60 8.21
CA CYS A 759 0.46 -6.16 8.14
C CYS A 759 0.41 -5.57 6.72
N GLY A 760 0.18 -6.37 5.68
CA GLY A 760 0.20 -5.93 4.28
C GLY A 760 1.60 -5.77 3.68
N GLY A 761 2.66 -6.14 4.39
CA GLY A 761 4.03 -6.19 3.86
C GLY A 761 4.25 -7.39 2.95
N GLN A 762 5.26 -7.29 2.09
CA GLN A 762 5.59 -8.38 1.16
C GLN A 762 6.32 -9.51 1.88
N TRP A 763 6.14 -10.73 1.37
CA TRP A 763 6.88 -11.90 1.84
C TRP A 763 8.20 -12.03 1.10
N THR A 764 9.30 -12.09 1.84
CA THR A 764 10.62 -12.44 1.33
C THR A 764 10.89 -13.91 1.62
N LEU A 765 11.32 -14.65 0.60
CA LEU A 765 11.72 -16.04 0.75
C LEU A 765 13.12 -16.10 1.36
N LEU A 766 13.26 -16.80 2.48
CA LEU A 766 14.55 -16.94 3.14
C LEU A 766 15.35 -18.11 2.54
N PRO A 767 16.69 -18.05 2.56
CA PRO A 767 17.52 -19.21 2.31
C PRO A 767 17.16 -20.37 3.26
N LYS A 768 17.33 -21.62 2.79
CA LYS A 768 17.03 -22.80 3.64
C LYS A 768 17.86 -22.76 4.92
N GLY A 769 17.23 -23.12 6.04
CA GLY A 769 17.85 -23.08 7.37
C GLY A 769 18.08 -21.69 7.95
N HIS A 770 17.72 -20.61 7.23
CA HIS A 770 17.86 -19.24 7.71
C HIS A 770 16.50 -18.65 8.15
N VAL A 771 16.55 -17.83 9.19
CA VAL A 771 15.42 -17.11 9.77
C VAL A 771 15.61 -15.60 9.78
N ALA A 772 16.84 -15.16 9.52
CA ALA A 772 17.26 -13.77 9.42
C ALA A 772 18.24 -13.63 8.27
#